data_AF-A0A2G1W8L2-F1
#
_entry.id   AF-A0A2G1W8L2-F1
#
_cell.length_a   1.000
_cell.length_b   1.000
_cell.length_c   1.000
_cell.angle_alpha   90.00
_cell.angle_beta   90.00
_cell.angle_gamma   90.00
#
_symmetry.space_group_name_H-M   'P 1'
#
loop_
_entity.id
_entity.type
_entity.pdbx_description
1 polymer ?
#
loop_
_entity_poly.entity_id
_entity_poly.type
_entity_poly.pdbx_seq_one_letter_code
_entity_poly.pdbx_strand_id
1 'polypeptide(L)'
;MSVTSSTSTALACGACKHSNAPDAQFCGGCGHVLHEKCIQCGGLVSLTQKFCVGCGQDLNAWLEKRIAEQETKLADAVTAAKNHEYDRALGLLNLLAKNSDYRFRSVQEQAVAAKGKVENLQEKVNTQANQRIAAAKEAHAQNDLSTAVKLLVQVPENLLDEDSRRIRQSSQVHLDQLKALHSELQQCLEEKSYAQVAGLLQQLLELQPDNQRYQQLSQQVGDKLLRRAERLCVRQEYEAARNMLTSLPTICHNDQYNELFRRSDLACWLSKQFDVEPYATNALGRLAMRYAKEFPSDGKAADCVKQLSKAVKSKRPTARDGLAPWRADAKSWIGGRVGVLASPQSLNFEELKERPQSMAPFAVAIGLALQALGLGRITGNLLPKKGVMAKLGLGKAKPAWGIDVGSSAVTAVKLRMDKGSEQPIVEATHRVEFKNPTCRGGSKSASELVPEAITRLLEEIDVANTLVYANLPACDGVARFCELPPVKDKDAERLIETEVKTRIPISTEDLALISWVAPLQKESTIGRPVVMAAATKLAVSRRVDLLGIGGLKIDGLIPSPIALANFAAHEFAELLSPPEEKPTKNKKSKAKNGKEASEEQDEEITAEVSVSGKQPTLAFVDAGASKTTMLLISPVSVWFWSYESGGEDATAVVARRTKVTAEEAEQSKRNLASLKTPHDVDDDIREKHEVTRARLRKLFQEADKTFRHFDVKETWCVGSAHQQHGFLRRVMMK
;
A
#
# COMPACT_ATOMS: atom_id res chain seq x y z
N MET A 1 -122.80 11.92 7.87
CA MET A 1 -121.70 11.37 7.06
C MET A 1 -120.71 10.70 8.00
N SER A 2 -120.68 9.37 7.95
CA SER A 2 -119.79 8.50 8.71
C SER A 2 -118.35 8.60 8.19
N VAL A 3 -117.37 8.64 9.11
CA VAL A 3 -116.10 7.91 8.94
C VAL A 3 -115.67 7.40 10.32
N THR A 4 -115.54 6.08 10.39
CA THR A 4 -115.09 5.23 11.48
C THR A 4 -113.71 5.63 12.02
N SER A 5 -113.62 5.88 13.33
CA SER A 5 -112.36 5.99 14.08
C SER A 5 -111.71 4.60 14.20
N SER A 6 -110.62 4.41 13.47
CA SER A 6 -109.75 3.23 13.54
C SER A 6 -109.08 3.15 14.91
N THR A 7 -109.28 2.05 15.63
CA THR A 7 -108.54 1.70 16.85
C THR A 7 -107.04 1.64 16.56
N SER A 8 -106.30 2.68 16.94
CA SER A 8 -104.85 2.71 16.84
C SER A 8 -104.26 1.71 17.84
N THR A 9 -103.61 0.67 17.35
CA THR A 9 -102.97 -0.36 18.17
C THR A 9 -101.75 0.26 18.84
N ALA A 10 -101.72 0.30 20.18
CA ALA A 10 -100.63 0.91 20.92
C ALA A 10 -99.29 0.17 20.69
N LEU A 11 -98.19 0.92 20.57
CA LEU A 11 -96.87 0.37 20.29
C LEU A 11 -96.14 -0.02 21.58
N ALA A 12 -95.95 -1.32 21.80
CA ALA A 12 -95.21 -1.80 22.97
C ALA A 12 -93.69 -1.60 22.78
N CYS A 13 -93.05 -0.94 23.75
CA CYS A 13 -91.60 -0.79 23.77
C CYS A 13 -90.92 -2.16 23.93
N GLY A 14 -90.00 -2.48 23.03
CA GLY A 14 -89.23 -3.71 23.11
C GLY A 14 -88.40 -3.85 24.40
N ALA A 15 -87.92 -2.72 24.94
CA ALA A 15 -87.02 -2.66 26.09
C ALA A 15 -87.70 -2.77 27.47
N CYS A 16 -88.83 -2.07 27.69
CA CYS A 16 -89.52 -2.02 28.99
C CYS A 16 -91.01 -2.41 28.95
N LYS A 17 -91.53 -2.79 27.78
CA LYS A 17 -92.94 -3.17 27.54
C LYS A 17 -93.98 -2.07 27.77
N HIS A 18 -93.57 -0.84 28.09
CA HIS A 18 -94.48 0.30 28.17
C HIS A 18 -95.23 0.50 26.85
N SER A 19 -96.52 0.81 26.94
CA SER A 19 -97.42 1.03 25.81
C SER A 19 -97.32 2.47 25.36
N ASN A 20 -96.96 2.72 24.10
CA ASN A 20 -96.76 4.06 23.56
C ASN A 20 -97.78 4.37 22.47
N ALA A 21 -97.99 5.66 22.20
CA ALA A 21 -98.71 6.09 21.01
C ALA A 21 -98.03 5.55 19.74
N PRO A 22 -98.77 5.19 18.68
CA PRO A 22 -98.21 4.57 17.48
C PRO A 22 -97.14 5.41 16.75
N ASP A 23 -97.17 6.72 16.92
CA ASP A 23 -96.27 7.71 16.30
C ASP A 23 -95.07 8.10 17.20
N ALA A 24 -95.01 7.57 18.43
CA ALA A 24 -93.96 7.89 19.39
C ALA A 24 -92.56 7.47 18.88
N GLN A 25 -91.64 8.42 18.79
CA GLN A 25 -90.25 8.14 18.38
C GLN A 25 -89.41 7.51 19.50
N PHE A 26 -89.73 7.85 20.74
CA PHE A 26 -89.09 7.35 21.95
C PHE A 26 -90.14 6.79 22.92
N CYS A 27 -89.75 5.82 23.73
CA CYS A 27 -90.60 5.26 24.76
C CYS A 27 -90.84 6.26 25.89
N GLY A 28 -92.11 6.55 26.21
CA GLY A 28 -92.48 7.43 27.32
C GLY A 28 -92.11 6.87 28.71
N GLY A 29 -91.87 5.56 28.82
CA GLY A 29 -91.48 4.92 30.09
C GLY A 29 -89.97 4.83 30.34
N CYS A 30 -89.15 4.61 29.29
CA CYS A 30 -87.70 4.41 29.45
C CYS A 30 -86.82 5.24 28.49
N GLY A 31 -87.41 6.09 27.65
CA GLY A 31 -86.68 6.94 26.70
C GLY A 31 -86.06 6.21 25.51
N HIS A 32 -86.24 4.90 25.37
CA HIS A 32 -85.64 4.11 24.31
C HIS A 32 -86.24 4.42 22.93
N VAL A 33 -85.42 4.50 21.89
CA VAL A 33 -85.88 4.68 20.50
C VAL A 33 -86.81 3.52 20.12
N LEU A 34 -87.97 3.82 19.53
CA LEU A 34 -88.97 2.80 19.18
C LEU A 34 -88.92 2.36 17.72
N HIS A 35 -88.19 3.11 16.89
CA HIS A 35 -88.19 2.99 15.44
C HIS A 35 -86.79 3.01 14.85
N GLU A 36 -86.59 2.26 13.77
CA GLU A 36 -85.40 2.35 12.92
C GLU A 36 -85.81 2.38 11.44
N LYS A 37 -84.86 2.61 10.54
CA LYS A 37 -85.12 2.56 9.11
C LYS A 37 -84.97 1.12 8.60
N CYS A 38 -85.91 0.67 7.78
CA CYS A 38 -85.80 -0.59 7.07
C CYS A 38 -84.55 -0.57 6.17
N ILE A 39 -83.76 -1.63 6.21
CA ILE A 39 -82.51 -1.73 5.45
C ILE A 39 -82.72 -1.75 3.92
N GLN A 40 -83.88 -2.23 3.45
CA GLN A 40 -84.17 -2.37 2.03
C GLN A 40 -84.82 -1.11 1.44
N CYS A 41 -85.89 -0.61 2.04
CA CYS A 41 -86.66 0.52 1.49
C CYS A 41 -86.46 1.86 2.22
N GLY A 42 -85.74 1.88 3.35
CA GLY A 42 -85.53 3.08 4.16
C GLY A 42 -86.75 3.55 4.97
N GLY A 43 -87.91 2.90 4.83
CA GLY A 43 -89.14 3.22 5.55
C GLY A 43 -88.99 3.02 7.06
N LEU A 44 -89.71 3.81 7.85
CA LEU A 44 -89.68 3.72 9.32
C LEU A 44 -90.37 2.43 9.77
N VAL A 45 -89.67 1.58 10.52
CA VAL A 45 -90.17 0.31 11.08
C VAL A 45 -89.95 0.32 12.59
N SER A 46 -90.86 -0.30 13.34
CA SER A 46 -90.65 -0.43 14.79
C SER A 46 -89.57 -1.47 15.11
N LEU A 47 -88.81 -1.26 16.19
CA LEU A 47 -87.81 -2.23 16.66
C LEU A 47 -88.38 -3.61 17.04
N THR A 48 -89.70 -3.72 17.28
CA THR A 48 -90.38 -4.98 17.61
C THR A 48 -91.08 -5.63 16.41
N GLN A 49 -91.00 -5.00 15.23
CA GLN A 49 -91.66 -5.43 14.01
C GLN A 49 -90.86 -6.55 13.32
N LYS A 50 -91.54 -7.63 12.93
CA LYS A 50 -90.89 -8.81 12.31
C LYS A 50 -90.61 -8.64 10.81
N PHE A 51 -91.53 -8.04 10.07
CA PHE A 51 -91.42 -7.80 8.62
C PHE A 51 -91.76 -6.36 8.29
N CYS A 52 -91.05 -5.75 7.34
CA CYS A 52 -91.37 -4.41 6.85
C CYS A 52 -92.71 -4.42 6.11
N VAL A 53 -93.70 -3.65 6.59
CA VAL A 53 -95.02 -3.54 5.94
C VAL A 53 -94.93 -2.91 4.54
N GLY A 54 -93.92 -2.07 4.29
CA GLY A 54 -93.75 -1.39 3.01
C GLY A 54 -93.12 -2.23 1.89
N CYS A 55 -92.16 -3.11 2.21
CA CYS A 55 -91.41 -3.87 1.19
C CYS A 55 -91.31 -5.38 1.44
N GLY A 56 -91.81 -5.89 2.56
CA GLY A 56 -91.77 -7.31 2.91
C GLY A 56 -90.45 -7.81 3.51
N GLN A 57 -89.42 -6.96 3.64
CA GLN A 57 -88.12 -7.35 4.23
C GLN A 57 -88.28 -8.02 5.60
N ASP A 58 -87.64 -9.18 5.79
CA ASP A 58 -87.50 -9.84 7.10
C ASP A 58 -86.52 -9.05 7.97
N LEU A 59 -87.05 -8.38 9.00
CA LEU A 59 -86.29 -7.55 9.92
C LEU A 59 -85.67 -8.39 11.05
N ASN A 60 -86.25 -9.55 11.37
CA ASN A 60 -85.69 -10.48 12.35
C ASN A 60 -84.42 -11.14 11.81
N ALA A 61 -84.46 -11.68 10.59
CA ALA A 61 -83.28 -12.29 9.97
C ALA A 61 -82.11 -11.29 9.82
N TRP A 62 -82.43 -10.01 9.53
CA TRP A 62 -81.44 -8.94 9.50
C TRP A 62 -80.88 -8.59 10.88
N LEU A 63 -81.74 -8.54 11.90
CA LEU A 63 -81.33 -8.31 13.29
C LEU A 63 -80.43 -9.46 13.81
N GLU A 64 -80.80 -10.72 13.53
CA GLU A 64 -80.01 -11.90 13.88
C GLU A 64 -78.60 -11.83 13.28
N LYS A 65 -78.48 -11.42 12.01
CA LYS A 65 -77.18 -11.19 11.38
C LYS A 65 -76.36 -10.12 12.11
N ARG A 66 -76.98 -8.99 12.49
CA ARG A 66 -76.30 -7.93 13.25
C ARG A 66 -75.88 -8.40 14.65
N ILE A 67 -76.70 -9.22 15.32
CA ILE A 67 -76.35 -9.80 16.63
C ILE A 67 -75.11 -10.70 16.46
N ALA A 68 -75.11 -11.59 15.46
CA ALA A 68 -73.97 -12.46 15.15
C ALA A 68 -72.69 -11.67 14.82
N GLU A 69 -72.79 -10.53 14.13
CA GLU A 69 -71.65 -9.64 13.88
C GLU A 69 -71.08 -9.04 15.18
N GLN A 70 -71.92 -8.67 16.14
CA GLN A 70 -71.47 -8.16 17.44
C GLN A 70 -70.87 -9.28 18.32
N GLU A 71 -71.44 -10.49 18.27
CA GLU A 71 -70.88 -11.67 18.92
C GLU A 71 -69.49 -12.03 18.35
N THR A 72 -69.32 -11.91 17.03
CA THR A 72 -68.02 -12.09 16.37
C THR A 72 -67.00 -11.08 16.88
N LYS A 73 -67.36 -9.79 16.97
CA LYS A 73 -66.48 -8.75 17.53
C LYS A 73 -66.13 -9.00 19.00
N LEU A 74 -67.06 -9.54 19.78
CA LEU A 74 -66.80 -9.92 21.16
C LEU A 74 -65.77 -11.07 21.22
N ALA A 75 -65.91 -12.07 20.36
CA ALA A 75 -64.94 -13.17 20.23
C ALA A 75 -63.55 -12.67 19.76
N ASP A 76 -63.51 -11.73 18.82
CA ASP A 76 -62.27 -11.07 18.37
C ASP A 76 -61.60 -10.31 19.51
N ALA A 77 -62.37 -9.62 20.35
CA ALA A 77 -61.84 -8.91 21.51
C ALA A 77 -61.22 -9.86 22.54
N VAL A 78 -61.87 -10.99 22.81
CA VAL A 78 -61.34 -12.05 23.67
C VAL A 78 -60.06 -12.65 23.08
N THR A 79 -60.02 -12.84 21.76
CA THR A 79 -58.83 -13.34 21.05
C THR A 79 -57.68 -12.35 21.12
N ALA A 80 -57.94 -11.07 20.88
CA ALA A 80 -56.96 -9.99 21.03
C ALA A 80 -56.39 -9.95 22.45
N ALA A 81 -57.24 -10.08 23.48
CA ALA A 81 -56.79 -10.14 24.87
C ALA A 81 -55.89 -11.37 25.16
N LYS A 82 -56.23 -12.54 24.61
CA LYS A 82 -55.38 -13.75 24.71
C LYS A 82 -54.02 -13.57 24.03
N ASN A 83 -53.97 -12.77 22.97
CA ASN A 83 -52.75 -12.42 22.26
C ASN A 83 -51.99 -11.23 22.87
N HIS A 84 -52.42 -10.75 24.05
CA HIS A 84 -51.84 -9.58 24.74
C HIS A 84 -52.01 -8.25 23.98
N GLU A 85 -52.91 -8.19 22.98
CA GLU A 85 -53.27 -6.97 22.24
C GLU A 85 -54.36 -6.18 23.01
N TYR A 86 -54.03 -5.74 24.22
CA TYR A 86 -55.01 -5.19 25.16
C TYR A 86 -55.71 -3.93 24.66
N ASP A 87 -55.01 -3.02 23.97
CA ASP A 87 -55.62 -1.80 23.42
C ASP A 87 -56.70 -2.12 22.37
N ARG A 88 -56.43 -3.12 21.52
CA ARG A 88 -57.39 -3.60 20.53
C ARG A 88 -58.58 -4.28 21.19
N ALA A 89 -58.32 -5.15 22.19
CA ALA A 89 -59.37 -5.83 22.94
C ALA A 89 -60.28 -4.83 23.65
N LEU A 90 -59.71 -3.87 24.39
CA LEU A 90 -60.46 -2.82 25.09
C LEU A 90 -61.17 -1.88 24.12
N GLY A 91 -60.58 -1.58 22.96
CA GLY A 91 -61.22 -0.81 21.89
C GLY A 91 -62.51 -1.47 21.40
N LEU A 92 -62.45 -2.77 21.07
CA LEU A 92 -63.62 -3.55 20.66
C LEU A 92 -64.67 -3.66 21.77
N LEU A 93 -64.26 -3.95 23.00
CA LEU A 93 -65.17 -4.07 24.15
C LEU A 93 -65.85 -2.74 24.49
N ASN A 94 -65.14 -1.61 24.38
CA ASN A 94 -65.70 -0.28 24.58
C ASN A 94 -66.78 0.06 23.53
N LEU A 95 -66.57 -0.33 22.28
CA LEU A 95 -67.56 -0.13 21.21
C LEU A 95 -68.83 -0.95 21.49
N LEU A 96 -68.67 -2.20 21.92
CA LEU A 96 -69.78 -3.09 22.27
C LEU A 96 -70.54 -2.62 23.51
N ALA A 97 -69.83 -2.18 24.56
CA ALA A 97 -70.41 -1.73 25.82
C ALA A 97 -71.24 -0.43 25.69
N LYS A 98 -70.92 0.44 24.73
CA LYS A 98 -71.64 1.70 24.47
C LYS A 98 -72.94 1.53 23.68
N ASN A 99 -73.23 0.33 23.16
CA ASN A 99 -74.44 0.11 22.37
C ASN A 99 -75.68 0.22 23.26
N SER A 100 -76.53 1.21 22.97
CA SER A 100 -77.71 1.52 23.79
C SER A 100 -78.96 0.76 23.39
N ASP A 101 -78.97 0.04 22.26
CA ASP A 101 -80.12 -0.71 21.74
C ASP A 101 -80.36 -2.00 22.54
N TYR A 102 -81.59 -2.19 23.04
CA TYR A 102 -81.96 -3.27 23.96
C TYR A 102 -81.75 -4.66 23.35
N ARG A 103 -81.77 -4.77 22.02
CA ARG A 103 -81.64 -6.04 21.29
C ARG A 103 -80.23 -6.62 21.38
N PHE A 104 -79.23 -5.78 21.69
CA PHE A 104 -77.84 -6.21 21.92
C PHE A 104 -77.47 -6.31 23.39
N ARG A 105 -78.43 -6.21 24.32
CA ARG A 105 -78.18 -6.18 25.77
C ARG A 105 -77.33 -7.34 26.27
N SER A 106 -77.55 -8.56 25.75
CA SER A 106 -76.74 -9.73 26.11
C SER A 106 -75.27 -9.55 25.75
N VAL A 107 -74.96 -9.09 24.52
CA VAL A 107 -73.59 -8.82 24.07
C VAL A 107 -72.99 -7.64 24.83
N GLN A 108 -73.79 -6.61 25.13
CA GLN A 108 -73.37 -5.44 25.91
C GLN A 108 -72.94 -5.84 27.34
N GLU A 109 -73.76 -6.61 28.04
CA GLU A 109 -73.49 -7.11 29.40
C GLU A 109 -72.23 -7.99 29.40
N GLN A 110 -72.10 -8.89 28.41
CA GLN A 110 -70.90 -9.70 28.24
C GLN A 110 -69.65 -8.86 27.94
N ALA A 111 -69.77 -7.80 27.12
CA ALA A 111 -68.66 -6.90 26.81
C ALA A 111 -68.23 -6.08 28.04
N VAL A 112 -69.16 -5.60 28.86
CA VAL A 112 -68.84 -4.91 30.13
C VAL A 112 -68.12 -5.85 31.10
N ALA A 113 -68.63 -7.07 31.26
CA ALA A 113 -68.00 -8.08 32.12
C ALA A 113 -66.61 -8.51 31.60
N ALA A 114 -66.45 -8.67 30.29
CA ALA A 114 -65.18 -8.99 29.66
C ALA A 114 -64.19 -7.83 29.78
N LYS A 115 -64.64 -6.57 29.63
CA LYS A 115 -63.80 -5.38 29.78
C LYS A 115 -63.12 -5.32 31.14
N GLY A 116 -63.88 -5.44 32.23
CA GLY A 116 -63.30 -5.43 33.58
C GLY A 116 -62.30 -6.57 33.81
N LYS A 117 -62.55 -7.76 33.22
CA LYS A 117 -61.59 -8.88 33.26
C LYS A 117 -60.32 -8.58 32.47
N VAL A 118 -60.43 -7.96 31.30
CA VAL A 118 -59.30 -7.60 30.44
C VAL A 118 -58.46 -6.48 31.07
N GLU A 119 -59.07 -5.47 31.68
CA GLU A 119 -58.36 -4.39 32.40
C GLU A 119 -57.55 -4.96 33.56
N ASN A 120 -58.17 -5.80 34.41
CA ASN A 120 -57.47 -6.47 35.51
C ASN A 120 -56.35 -7.40 35.02
N LEU A 121 -56.56 -8.09 33.89
CA LEU A 121 -55.54 -8.94 33.29
C LEU A 121 -54.37 -8.12 32.74
N GLN A 122 -54.65 -7.02 32.03
CA GLN A 122 -53.66 -6.10 31.48
C GLN A 122 -52.78 -5.53 32.59
N GLU A 123 -53.37 -5.01 33.67
CA GLU A 123 -52.64 -4.45 34.80
C GLU A 123 -51.71 -5.48 35.45
N LYS A 124 -52.24 -6.69 35.68
CA LYS A 124 -51.47 -7.79 36.28
C LYS A 124 -50.29 -8.21 35.40
N VAL A 125 -50.53 -8.42 34.10
CA VAL A 125 -49.51 -8.88 33.16
C VAL A 125 -48.46 -7.79 32.92
N ASN A 126 -48.87 -6.53 32.74
CA ASN A 126 -47.95 -5.42 32.55
C ASN A 126 -47.05 -5.20 33.78
N THR A 127 -47.61 -5.29 34.99
CA THR A 127 -46.84 -5.19 36.23
C THR A 127 -45.77 -6.29 36.31
N GLN A 128 -46.15 -7.54 36.03
CA GLN A 128 -45.21 -8.66 36.02
C GLN A 128 -44.15 -8.56 34.91
N ALA A 129 -44.54 -8.11 33.71
CA ALA A 129 -43.62 -7.89 32.60
C ALA A 129 -42.58 -6.83 32.96
N ASN A 130 -43.01 -5.68 33.49
CA ASN A 130 -42.12 -4.59 33.90
C ASN A 130 -41.14 -5.03 35.00
N GLN A 131 -41.60 -5.80 35.98
CA GLN A 131 -40.73 -6.36 37.03
C GLN A 131 -39.67 -7.30 36.44
N ARG A 132 -40.04 -8.20 35.53
CA ARG A 132 -39.10 -9.11 34.86
C ARG A 132 -38.10 -8.35 33.99
N ILE A 133 -38.55 -7.35 33.23
CA ILE A 133 -37.68 -6.51 32.40
C ILE A 133 -36.67 -5.78 33.27
N ALA A 134 -37.10 -5.15 34.36
CA ALA A 134 -36.21 -4.45 35.27
C ALA A 134 -35.16 -5.39 35.89
N ALA A 135 -35.59 -6.55 36.41
CA ALA A 135 -34.69 -7.55 36.96
C ALA A 135 -33.73 -8.13 35.91
N ALA A 136 -34.16 -8.29 34.66
CA ALA A 136 -33.31 -8.76 33.57
C ALA A 136 -32.24 -7.74 33.17
N LYS A 137 -32.61 -6.45 33.14
CA LYS A 137 -31.67 -5.35 32.86
C LYS A 137 -30.61 -5.26 33.97
N GLU A 138 -31.02 -5.44 35.24
CA GLU A 138 -30.08 -5.50 36.37
C GLU A 138 -29.14 -6.72 36.27
N ALA A 139 -29.68 -7.91 36.01
CA ALA A 139 -28.87 -9.11 35.81
C ALA A 139 -27.86 -8.95 34.66
N HIS A 140 -28.28 -8.35 33.55
CA HIS A 140 -27.39 -8.04 32.43
C HIS A 140 -26.30 -7.03 32.81
N ALA A 141 -26.63 -5.98 33.59
CA ALA A 141 -25.65 -5.02 34.10
C ALA A 141 -24.60 -5.67 35.03
N GLN A 142 -24.99 -6.75 35.73
CA GLN A 142 -24.10 -7.57 36.56
C GLN A 142 -23.40 -8.70 35.76
N ASN A 143 -23.55 -8.73 34.44
CA ASN A 143 -23.03 -9.76 33.53
C ASN A 143 -23.59 -11.18 33.76
N ASP A 144 -24.72 -11.33 34.46
CA ASP A 144 -25.47 -12.58 34.57
C ASP A 144 -26.43 -12.75 33.38
N LEU A 145 -25.84 -13.08 32.23
CA LEU A 145 -26.55 -13.25 30.96
C LEU A 145 -27.60 -14.38 31.02
N SER A 146 -27.33 -15.44 31.79
CA SER A 146 -28.23 -16.58 31.93
C SER A 146 -29.54 -16.18 32.60
N THR A 147 -29.46 -15.42 33.69
CA THR A 147 -30.65 -14.92 34.39
C THR A 147 -31.38 -13.88 33.54
N ALA A 148 -30.67 -12.98 32.86
CA ALA A 148 -31.27 -11.99 31.97
C ALA A 148 -32.13 -12.65 30.87
N VAL A 149 -31.59 -13.66 30.17
CA VAL A 149 -32.33 -14.41 29.13
C VAL A 149 -33.53 -15.14 29.73
N LYS A 150 -33.35 -15.86 30.86
CA LYS A 150 -34.43 -16.61 31.52
C LYS A 150 -35.62 -15.74 31.91
N LEU A 151 -35.36 -14.51 32.35
CA LEU A 151 -36.40 -13.54 32.72
C LEU A 151 -37.11 -12.97 31.48
N LEU A 152 -36.37 -12.62 30.43
CA LEU A 152 -36.93 -12.01 29.21
C LEU A 152 -37.69 -13.00 28.33
N VAL A 153 -37.34 -14.28 28.33
CA VAL A 153 -38.10 -15.34 27.62
C VAL A 153 -39.51 -15.52 28.18
N GLN A 154 -39.74 -15.16 29.44
CA GLN A 154 -41.06 -15.23 30.08
C GLN A 154 -41.96 -14.02 29.81
N VAL A 155 -41.45 -12.99 29.12
CA VAL A 155 -42.21 -11.78 28.78
C VAL A 155 -42.75 -11.93 27.34
N PRO A 156 -44.06 -11.73 27.12
CA PRO A 156 -44.62 -11.70 25.77
C PRO A 156 -43.91 -10.72 24.84
N GLU A 157 -43.68 -11.12 23.59
CA GLU A 157 -42.86 -10.35 22.64
C GLU A 157 -43.38 -8.92 22.40
N ASN A 158 -44.69 -8.74 22.41
CA ASN A 158 -45.33 -7.44 22.21
C ASN A 158 -45.18 -6.48 23.41
N LEU A 159 -44.75 -6.98 24.58
CA LEU A 159 -44.53 -6.18 25.80
C LEU A 159 -43.05 -5.87 26.05
N LEU A 160 -42.14 -6.41 25.24
CA LEU A 160 -40.71 -6.09 25.33
C LEU A 160 -40.39 -4.74 24.68
N ASP A 161 -39.61 -3.90 25.35
CA ASP A 161 -38.99 -2.73 24.74
C ASP A 161 -37.80 -3.12 23.83
N GLU A 162 -37.39 -2.21 22.94
CA GLU A 162 -36.29 -2.43 21.99
C GLU A 162 -34.98 -2.82 22.69
N ASP A 163 -34.66 -2.18 23.81
CA ASP A 163 -33.43 -2.47 24.56
C ASP A 163 -33.46 -3.88 25.15
N SER A 164 -34.61 -4.31 25.67
CA SER A 164 -34.82 -5.65 26.24
C SER A 164 -34.76 -6.72 25.16
N ARG A 165 -35.27 -6.46 23.95
CA ARG A 165 -35.08 -7.36 22.80
C ARG A 165 -33.60 -7.52 22.47
N ARG A 166 -32.87 -6.40 22.39
CA ARG A 166 -31.43 -6.39 22.13
C ARG A 166 -30.65 -7.14 23.20
N ILE A 167 -30.94 -6.90 24.47
CA ILE A 167 -30.32 -7.60 25.61
C ILE A 167 -30.59 -9.11 25.52
N ARG A 168 -31.83 -9.53 25.27
CA ARG A 168 -32.18 -10.95 25.12
C ARG A 168 -31.38 -11.58 23.98
N GLN A 169 -31.37 -10.94 22.82
CA GLN A 169 -30.70 -11.44 21.63
C GLN A 169 -29.18 -11.52 21.83
N SER A 170 -28.53 -10.44 22.28
CA SER A 170 -27.08 -10.40 22.46
C SER A 170 -26.63 -11.37 23.56
N SER A 171 -27.36 -11.46 24.67
CA SER A 171 -27.07 -12.39 25.76
C SER A 171 -27.24 -13.85 25.33
N GLN A 172 -28.28 -14.15 24.53
CA GLN A 172 -28.51 -15.49 23.99
C GLN A 172 -27.38 -15.90 23.04
N VAL A 173 -27.00 -15.03 22.10
CA VAL A 173 -25.88 -15.26 21.17
C VAL A 173 -24.59 -15.54 21.93
N HIS A 174 -24.30 -14.76 22.97
CA HIS A 174 -23.12 -14.97 23.82
C HIS A 174 -23.17 -16.35 24.50
N LEU A 175 -24.29 -16.72 25.12
CA LEU A 175 -24.44 -18.01 25.80
C LEU A 175 -24.32 -19.20 24.83
N ASP A 176 -24.85 -19.08 23.62
CA ASP A 176 -24.74 -20.11 22.59
C ASP A 176 -23.30 -20.26 22.09
N GLN A 177 -22.59 -19.15 21.91
CA GLN A 177 -21.16 -19.17 21.58
C GLN A 177 -20.34 -19.85 22.68
N LEU A 178 -20.58 -19.54 23.96
CA LEU A 178 -19.91 -20.20 25.08
C LEU A 178 -20.17 -21.72 25.10
N LYS A 179 -21.42 -22.15 24.84
CA LYS A 179 -21.76 -23.57 24.75
C LYS A 179 -21.05 -24.27 23.60
N ALA A 180 -21.05 -23.66 22.41
CA ALA A 180 -20.37 -24.19 21.24
C ALA A 180 -18.87 -24.37 21.50
N LEU A 181 -18.19 -23.31 21.95
CA LEU A 181 -16.76 -23.35 22.27
C LEU A 181 -16.44 -24.36 23.38
N HIS A 182 -17.30 -24.50 24.40
CA HIS A 182 -17.10 -25.49 25.45
C HIS A 182 -17.23 -26.93 24.92
N SER A 183 -18.19 -27.18 24.02
CA SER A 183 -18.37 -28.49 23.37
C SER A 183 -17.17 -28.84 22.49
N GLU A 184 -16.69 -27.89 21.67
CA GLU A 184 -15.50 -28.07 20.84
C GLU A 184 -14.24 -28.30 21.68
N LEU A 185 -14.12 -27.59 22.81
CA LEU A 185 -13.01 -27.77 23.76
C LEU A 185 -12.98 -29.21 24.31
N GLN A 186 -14.14 -29.74 24.71
CA GLN A 186 -14.25 -31.12 25.21
C GLN A 186 -13.84 -32.13 24.14
N GLN A 187 -14.33 -31.98 22.91
CA GLN A 187 -13.95 -32.84 21.80
C GLN A 187 -12.43 -32.79 21.53
N CYS A 188 -11.84 -31.60 21.45
CA CYS A 188 -10.40 -31.45 21.20
C CYS A 188 -9.53 -32.04 22.33
N LEU A 189 -10.01 -32.01 23.57
CA LEU A 189 -9.34 -32.64 24.72
C LEU A 189 -9.35 -34.17 24.60
N GLU A 190 -10.47 -34.76 24.18
CA GLU A 190 -10.60 -36.21 23.93
C GLU A 190 -9.67 -36.67 22.79
N GLU A 191 -9.60 -35.90 21.71
CA GLU A 191 -8.71 -36.13 20.57
C GLU A 191 -7.24 -35.85 20.89
N LYS A 192 -6.93 -35.24 22.05
CA LYS A 192 -5.59 -34.79 22.46
C LYS A 192 -4.96 -33.78 21.50
N SER A 193 -5.80 -33.00 20.81
CA SER A 193 -5.43 -31.94 19.86
C SER A 193 -5.03 -30.67 20.60
N TYR A 194 -3.96 -30.72 21.40
CA TYR A 194 -3.60 -29.65 22.35
C TYR A 194 -3.37 -28.26 21.73
N ALA A 195 -2.96 -28.16 20.46
CA ALA A 195 -2.82 -26.87 19.79
C ALA A 195 -4.19 -26.21 19.52
N GLN A 196 -5.21 -27.00 19.16
CA GLN A 196 -6.58 -26.50 19.00
C GLN A 196 -7.20 -26.17 20.35
N VAL A 197 -6.96 -27.00 21.37
CA VAL A 197 -7.36 -26.73 22.77
C VAL A 197 -6.84 -25.36 23.23
N ALA A 198 -5.57 -25.03 22.94
CA ALA A 198 -4.99 -23.75 23.26
C ALA A 198 -5.73 -22.57 22.57
N GLY A 199 -5.99 -22.68 21.26
CA GLY A 199 -6.75 -21.66 20.53
C GLY A 199 -8.18 -21.45 21.06
N LEU A 200 -8.88 -22.53 21.41
CA LEU A 200 -10.22 -22.48 22.00
C LEU A 200 -10.22 -21.86 23.40
N LEU A 201 -9.20 -22.16 24.21
CA LEU A 201 -9.03 -21.57 25.54
C LEU A 201 -8.77 -20.06 25.49
N GLN A 202 -8.01 -19.58 24.51
CA GLN A 202 -7.83 -18.14 24.28
C GLN A 202 -9.18 -17.46 24.02
N GLN A 203 -10.00 -18.01 23.13
CA GLN A 203 -11.34 -17.46 22.83
C GLN A 203 -12.28 -17.51 24.05
N LEU A 204 -12.25 -18.61 24.82
CA LEU A 204 -13.05 -18.74 26.04
C LEU A 204 -12.62 -17.76 27.14
N LEU A 205 -11.32 -17.46 27.26
CA LEU A 205 -10.81 -16.45 28.19
C LEU A 205 -11.09 -15.02 27.72
N GLU A 206 -11.22 -14.77 26.41
CA GLU A 206 -11.70 -13.47 25.91
C GLU A 206 -13.18 -13.23 26.28
N LEU A 207 -14.01 -14.28 26.29
CA LEU A 207 -15.41 -14.20 26.71
C LEU A 207 -15.59 -14.23 28.24
N GLN A 208 -14.74 -14.99 28.96
CA GLN A 208 -14.78 -15.13 30.41
C GLN A 208 -13.36 -15.01 31.03
N PRO A 209 -12.82 -13.78 31.14
CA PRO A 209 -11.45 -13.56 31.61
C PRO A 209 -11.18 -14.10 33.02
N ASP A 210 -12.18 -14.04 33.91
CA ASP A 210 -12.07 -14.42 35.33
C ASP A 210 -12.32 -15.92 35.59
N ASN A 211 -12.53 -16.73 34.54
CA ASN A 211 -12.82 -18.15 34.71
C ASN A 211 -11.56 -18.93 35.13
N GLN A 212 -11.41 -19.17 36.43
CA GLN A 212 -10.25 -19.87 37.01
C GLN A 212 -9.99 -21.25 36.40
N ARG A 213 -11.04 -21.97 35.95
CA ARG A 213 -10.87 -23.30 35.33
C ARG A 213 -10.20 -23.19 33.96
N TYR A 214 -10.62 -22.23 33.15
CA TYR A 214 -9.98 -21.98 31.84
C TYR A 214 -8.56 -21.44 32.00
N GLN A 215 -8.32 -20.59 33.00
CA GLN A 215 -6.96 -20.12 33.31
C GLN A 215 -6.03 -21.28 33.70
N GLN A 216 -6.46 -22.15 34.63
CA GLN A 216 -5.67 -23.32 35.07
C GLN A 216 -5.43 -24.30 33.92
N LEU A 217 -6.46 -24.62 33.12
CA LEU A 217 -6.31 -25.51 31.98
C LEU A 217 -5.39 -24.92 30.91
N SER A 218 -5.46 -23.60 30.68
CA SER A 218 -4.55 -22.90 29.77
C SER A 218 -3.10 -23.03 30.22
N GLN A 219 -2.81 -22.85 31.52
CA GLN A 219 -1.47 -23.05 32.05
C GLN A 219 -0.97 -24.49 31.86
N GLN A 220 -1.80 -25.49 32.17
CA GLN A 220 -1.44 -26.91 32.00
C GLN A 220 -1.15 -27.29 30.54
N VAL A 221 -2.01 -26.84 29.61
CA VAL A 221 -1.83 -27.08 28.18
C VAL A 221 -0.62 -26.29 27.66
N GLY A 222 -0.46 -25.04 28.10
CA GLY A 222 0.67 -24.17 27.80
C GLY A 222 2.01 -24.81 28.18
N ASP A 223 2.17 -25.27 29.42
CA ASP A 223 3.39 -25.96 29.88
C ASP A 223 3.72 -27.18 29.03
N LYS A 224 2.70 -27.97 28.65
CA LYS A 224 2.88 -29.15 27.81
C LYS A 224 3.35 -28.78 26.40
N LEU A 225 2.78 -27.72 25.82
CA LEU A 225 3.17 -27.23 24.50
C LEU A 225 4.55 -26.56 24.53
N LEU A 226 4.90 -25.80 25.57
CA LEU A 226 6.23 -25.23 25.77
C LEU A 226 7.32 -26.31 25.79
N ARG A 227 7.17 -27.36 26.61
CA ARG A 227 8.12 -28.49 26.65
C ARG A 227 8.20 -29.24 25.32
N ARG A 228 7.14 -29.24 24.52
CA ARG A 228 7.15 -29.82 23.18
C ARG A 228 7.89 -28.91 22.20
N ALA A 229 7.66 -27.60 22.23
CA ALA A 229 8.37 -26.62 21.43
C ALA A 229 9.88 -26.65 21.72
N GLU A 230 10.29 -26.78 22.98
CA GLU A 230 11.71 -26.97 23.35
C GLU A 230 12.33 -28.18 22.67
N ARG A 231 11.65 -29.34 22.70
CA ARG A 231 12.12 -30.55 22.04
C ARG A 231 12.22 -30.40 20.53
N LEU A 232 11.28 -29.67 19.90
CA LEU A 232 11.34 -29.35 18.48
C LEU A 232 12.55 -28.46 18.17
N CYS A 233 12.83 -27.44 18.99
CA CYS A 233 14.03 -26.61 18.85
C CYS A 233 15.33 -27.41 18.98
N VAL A 234 15.42 -28.37 19.91
CA VAL A 234 16.58 -29.27 20.04
C VAL A 234 16.77 -30.14 18.79
N ARG A 235 15.66 -30.55 18.15
CA ARG A 235 15.66 -31.29 16.88
C ARG A 235 15.83 -30.40 15.65
N GLN A 236 16.01 -29.08 15.83
CA GLN A 236 16.15 -28.09 14.75
C GLN A 236 14.89 -27.93 13.89
N GLU A 237 13.73 -28.31 14.42
CA GLU A 237 12.41 -28.16 13.78
C GLU A 237 11.80 -26.79 14.17
N TYR A 238 12.50 -25.70 13.87
CA TYR A 238 12.15 -24.36 14.34
C TYR A 238 10.80 -23.84 13.83
N GLU A 239 10.40 -24.20 12.60
CA GLU A 239 9.11 -23.77 12.04
C GLU A 239 7.93 -24.45 12.75
N ALA A 240 8.06 -25.75 13.06
CA ALA A 240 7.09 -26.47 13.87
C ALA A 240 7.02 -25.92 15.30
N ALA A 241 8.17 -25.59 15.91
CA ALA A 241 8.23 -24.96 17.23
C ALA A 241 7.53 -23.59 17.23
N ARG A 242 7.82 -22.74 16.25
CA ARG A 242 7.22 -21.41 16.10
C ARG A 242 5.70 -21.49 15.91
N ASN A 243 5.21 -22.35 15.02
CA ASN A 243 3.77 -22.53 14.78
C ASN A 243 3.05 -23.01 16.04
N MET A 244 3.69 -23.91 16.81
CA MET A 244 3.16 -24.35 18.09
C MET A 244 3.10 -23.22 19.10
N LEU A 245 4.18 -22.45 19.25
CA LEU A 245 4.24 -21.32 20.19
C LEU A 245 3.18 -20.26 19.84
N THR A 246 2.97 -19.96 18.55
CA THR A 246 1.94 -19.02 18.10
C THR A 246 0.51 -19.42 18.52
N SER A 247 0.26 -20.71 18.76
CA SER A 247 -1.06 -21.21 19.18
C SER A 247 -1.33 -21.07 20.68
N LEU A 248 -0.33 -20.71 21.50
CA LEU A 248 -0.51 -20.63 22.95
C LEU A 248 -1.39 -19.42 23.32
N PRO A 249 -2.22 -19.55 24.36
CA PRO A 249 -2.99 -18.41 24.87
C PRO A 249 -2.06 -17.37 25.50
N THR A 250 -2.50 -16.12 25.50
CA THR A 250 -1.71 -14.97 25.99
C THR A 250 -1.30 -15.11 27.46
N ILE A 251 -2.14 -15.76 28.28
CA ILE A 251 -1.82 -16.04 29.70
C ILE A 251 -0.58 -16.92 29.88
N CYS A 252 -0.16 -17.65 28.84
CA CYS A 252 1.02 -18.51 28.86
C CYS A 252 2.31 -17.79 28.41
N HIS A 253 2.25 -16.51 28.03
CA HIS A 253 3.39 -15.74 27.53
C HIS A 253 4.33 -15.30 28.66
N ASN A 254 5.01 -16.25 29.28
CA ASN A 254 6.06 -16.03 30.27
C ASN A 254 7.44 -15.82 29.60
N ASP A 255 8.49 -15.63 30.40
CA ASP A 255 9.86 -15.41 29.89
C ASP A 255 10.37 -16.60 29.05
N GLN A 256 10.02 -17.83 29.43
CA GLN A 256 10.38 -19.04 28.69
C GLN A 256 9.72 -19.07 27.30
N TYR A 257 8.43 -18.74 27.22
CA TYR A 257 7.72 -18.56 25.96
C TYR A 257 8.40 -17.51 25.08
N ASN A 258 8.63 -16.31 25.64
CA ASN A 258 9.19 -15.18 24.91
C ASN A 258 10.56 -15.53 24.31
N GLU A 259 11.42 -16.21 25.08
CA GLU A 259 12.73 -16.62 24.61
C GLU A 259 12.65 -17.73 23.54
N LEU A 260 11.81 -18.75 23.74
CA LEU A 260 11.64 -19.82 22.76
C LEU A 260 11.04 -19.31 21.46
N PHE A 261 10.04 -18.43 21.53
CA PHE A 261 9.40 -17.83 20.37
C PHE A 261 10.41 -16.98 19.61
N ARG A 262 11.12 -16.08 20.30
CA ARG A 262 12.16 -15.23 19.71
C ARG A 262 13.24 -16.06 19.00
N ARG A 263 13.74 -17.12 19.63
CA ARG A 263 14.76 -18.00 19.04
C ARG A 263 14.22 -18.76 17.83
N SER A 264 13.02 -19.33 17.93
CA SER A 264 12.41 -20.10 16.83
C SER A 264 12.09 -19.21 15.63
N ASP A 265 11.55 -18.03 15.87
CA ASP A 265 11.24 -17.03 14.85
C ASP A 265 12.52 -16.53 14.15
N LEU A 266 13.56 -16.21 14.92
CA LEU A 266 14.87 -15.83 14.37
C LEU A 266 15.48 -16.93 13.50
N ALA A 267 15.44 -18.19 13.93
CA ALA A 267 15.94 -19.31 13.13
C ALA A 267 15.17 -19.46 11.81
N CYS A 268 13.85 -19.40 11.87
CA CYS A 268 12.98 -19.45 10.69
C CYS A 268 13.32 -18.34 9.71
N TRP A 269 13.43 -17.10 10.20
CA TRP A 269 13.77 -15.96 9.34
C TRP A 269 15.17 -16.09 8.74
N LEU A 270 16.19 -16.41 9.54
CA LEU A 270 17.58 -16.56 9.08
C LEU A 270 17.69 -17.63 7.99
N SER A 271 17.10 -18.81 8.19
CA SER A 271 17.16 -19.92 7.23
C SER A 271 16.64 -19.53 5.83
N LYS A 272 15.68 -18.60 5.76
CA LYS A 272 15.05 -18.12 4.52
C LYS A 272 15.85 -17.02 3.81
N GLN A 273 16.93 -16.49 4.40
CA GLN A 273 17.68 -15.36 3.80
C GLN A 273 18.70 -15.76 2.74
N PHE A 274 19.15 -17.01 2.71
CA PHE A 274 20.34 -17.38 1.93
C PHE A 274 20.03 -17.79 0.50
N ASP A 275 19.04 -18.66 0.27
CA ASP A 275 18.76 -19.22 -1.05
C ASP A 275 18.23 -18.21 -2.07
N VAL A 276 17.64 -17.13 -1.56
CA VAL A 276 16.94 -16.13 -2.36
C VAL A 276 17.85 -15.00 -2.85
N GLU A 277 19.09 -14.91 -2.36
CA GLU A 277 20.01 -13.84 -2.71
C GLU A 277 20.82 -14.16 -3.99
N PRO A 278 21.01 -13.18 -4.89
CA PRO A 278 21.80 -13.37 -6.12
C PRO A 278 23.31 -13.33 -5.89
N TYR A 279 23.76 -12.72 -4.79
CA TYR A 279 25.15 -12.38 -4.57
C TYR A 279 25.60 -12.65 -3.14
N ALA A 280 26.86 -13.04 -2.99
CA ALA A 280 27.50 -13.25 -1.70
C ALA A 280 27.93 -11.89 -1.13
N THR A 281 27.03 -11.23 -0.41
CA THR A 281 27.27 -9.90 0.17
C THR A 281 27.86 -9.97 1.58
N ASN A 282 28.50 -8.88 2.02
CA ASN A 282 28.96 -8.75 3.41
C ASN A 282 27.81 -8.83 4.42
N ALA A 283 26.64 -8.28 4.08
CA ALA A 283 25.45 -8.37 4.92
C ALA A 283 24.99 -9.83 5.08
N LEU A 284 24.95 -10.57 3.98
CA LEU A 284 24.59 -11.99 3.99
C LEU A 284 25.61 -12.84 4.77
N GLY A 285 26.90 -12.54 4.65
CA GLY A 285 27.96 -13.17 5.44
C GLY A 285 27.80 -12.94 6.95
N ARG A 286 27.44 -11.72 7.37
CA ARG A 286 27.15 -11.41 8.79
C ARG A 286 25.92 -12.15 9.30
N LEU A 287 24.87 -12.27 8.48
CA LEU A 287 23.69 -13.08 8.82
C LEU A 287 24.04 -14.56 8.98
N ALA A 288 24.89 -15.11 8.11
CA ALA A 288 25.35 -16.50 8.24
C ALA A 288 26.16 -16.73 9.52
N MET A 289 27.08 -15.81 9.85
CA MET A 289 27.86 -15.90 11.10
C MET A 289 26.94 -15.83 12.33
N ARG A 290 25.92 -14.96 12.30
CA ARG A 290 24.92 -14.92 13.37
C ARG A 290 24.14 -16.23 13.46
N TYR A 291 23.71 -16.77 12.33
CA TYR A 291 22.96 -18.02 12.30
C TYR A 291 23.78 -19.17 12.92
N ALA A 292 25.05 -19.31 12.54
CA ALA A 292 25.94 -20.31 13.13
C ALA A 292 26.22 -20.08 14.63
N LYS A 293 26.29 -18.81 15.07
CA LYS A 293 26.52 -18.47 16.48
C LYS A 293 25.32 -18.79 17.37
N GLU A 294 24.11 -18.43 16.93
CA GLU A 294 22.87 -18.60 17.71
C GLU A 294 22.38 -20.07 17.69
N PHE A 295 22.72 -20.82 16.64
CA PHE A 295 22.29 -22.20 16.42
C PHE A 295 23.48 -23.10 16.06
N PRO A 296 24.44 -23.31 16.98
CA PRO A 296 25.69 -24.02 16.68
C PRO A 296 25.51 -25.50 16.34
N SER A 297 24.40 -26.11 16.79
CA SER A 297 24.05 -27.49 16.46
C SER A 297 23.38 -27.65 15.09
N ASP A 298 22.95 -26.55 14.46
CA ASP A 298 22.32 -26.57 13.14
C ASP A 298 23.39 -26.68 12.05
N GLY A 299 23.48 -27.87 11.44
CA GLY A 299 24.46 -28.15 10.38
C GLY A 299 24.33 -27.21 9.18
N LYS A 300 23.10 -26.75 8.87
CA LYS A 300 22.85 -25.82 7.76
C LYS A 300 23.49 -24.46 8.03
N ALA A 301 23.50 -24.02 9.29
CA ALA A 301 24.04 -22.73 9.67
C ALA A 301 25.58 -22.67 9.46
N ALA A 302 26.30 -23.70 9.91
CA ALA A 302 27.74 -23.81 9.69
C ALA A 302 28.08 -23.98 8.20
N ASP A 303 27.31 -24.78 7.46
CA ASP A 303 27.47 -24.95 6.02
C ASP A 303 27.27 -23.64 5.25
N CYS A 304 26.28 -22.81 5.63
CA CYS A 304 26.06 -21.51 5.01
C CYS A 304 27.29 -20.60 5.14
N VAL A 305 27.92 -20.53 6.33
CA VAL A 305 29.15 -19.75 6.53
C VAL A 305 30.28 -20.26 5.63
N LYS A 306 30.50 -21.58 5.59
CA LYS A 306 31.55 -22.19 4.76
C LYS A 306 31.33 -21.92 3.28
N GLN A 307 30.10 -22.09 2.80
CA GLN A 307 29.75 -21.88 1.40
C GLN A 307 29.83 -20.41 1.01
N LEU A 308 29.38 -19.47 1.85
CA LEU A 308 29.51 -18.03 1.58
C LEU A 308 30.97 -17.59 1.57
N SER A 309 31.79 -18.07 2.52
CA SER A 309 33.23 -17.79 2.54
C SER A 309 33.93 -18.26 1.26
N LYS A 310 33.50 -19.41 0.71
CA LYS A 310 33.95 -19.91 -0.60
C LYS A 310 33.42 -19.03 -1.75
N ALA A 311 32.14 -18.65 -1.73
CA ALA A 311 31.51 -17.88 -2.79
C ALA A 311 32.07 -16.45 -2.92
N VAL A 312 32.37 -15.77 -1.82
CA VAL A 312 33.00 -14.42 -1.84
C VAL A 312 34.35 -14.43 -2.59
N LYS A 313 35.04 -15.58 -2.60
CA LYS A 313 36.31 -15.78 -3.32
C LYS A 313 36.13 -16.29 -4.75
N SER A 314 34.90 -16.57 -5.18
CA SER A 314 34.64 -17.09 -6.52
C SER A 314 34.86 -16.04 -7.60
N LYS A 315 35.01 -16.51 -8.85
CA LYS A 315 35.16 -15.63 -10.01
C LYS A 315 33.87 -14.84 -10.21
N ARG A 316 34.02 -13.54 -10.42
CA ARG A 316 32.91 -12.63 -10.71
C ARG A 316 32.41 -12.87 -12.14
N PRO A 317 31.12 -12.62 -12.45
CA PRO A 317 30.57 -12.85 -13.79
C PRO A 317 31.32 -12.05 -14.85
N THR A 318 31.64 -10.80 -14.55
CA THR A 318 32.50 -9.92 -15.34
C THR A 318 33.54 -9.27 -14.43
N ALA A 319 34.59 -8.67 -14.99
CA ALA A 319 35.55 -7.90 -14.18
C ALA A 319 34.96 -6.56 -13.65
N ARG A 320 33.77 -6.15 -14.14
CA ARG A 320 33.03 -4.97 -13.66
C ARG A 320 32.33 -5.18 -12.33
N ASP A 321 31.93 -6.42 -12.07
CA ASP A 321 31.12 -6.79 -10.90
C ASP A 321 31.91 -6.66 -9.59
N GLY A 322 31.31 -5.97 -8.62
CA GLY A 322 31.82 -5.91 -7.25
C GLY A 322 31.48 -7.13 -6.39
N LEU A 323 30.44 -7.87 -6.78
CA LEU A 323 29.89 -8.95 -5.96
C LEU A 323 30.07 -10.29 -6.65
N ALA A 324 30.46 -11.29 -5.86
CA ALA A 324 30.57 -12.66 -6.33
C ALA A 324 29.17 -13.31 -6.37
N PRO A 325 28.89 -14.16 -7.39
CA PRO A 325 27.58 -14.78 -7.55
C PRO A 325 27.23 -15.69 -6.37
N TRP A 326 25.94 -15.78 -6.10
CA TRP A 326 25.35 -16.71 -5.14
C TRP A 326 24.19 -17.49 -5.80
N ARG A 327 23.41 -18.20 -4.98
CA ARG A 327 22.48 -19.24 -5.42
C ARG A 327 21.38 -18.76 -6.38
N ALA A 328 20.84 -17.56 -6.20
CA ALA A 328 19.76 -17.07 -7.04
C ALA A 328 20.25 -16.48 -8.37
N ASP A 329 19.46 -16.67 -9.43
CA ASP A 329 19.74 -16.11 -10.76
C ASP A 329 19.48 -14.59 -10.76
N ALA A 330 20.50 -13.79 -11.05
CA ALA A 330 20.45 -12.34 -10.98
C ALA A 330 19.72 -11.68 -12.17
N LYS A 331 18.62 -12.26 -12.68
CA LYS A 331 17.83 -11.71 -13.78
C LYS A 331 17.03 -10.48 -13.36
N SER A 332 17.17 -9.38 -14.10
CA SER A 332 16.41 -8.16 -13.85
C SER A 332 15.01 -8.20 -14.47
N TRP A 333 14.03 -7.59 -13.81
CA TRP A 333 12.75 -7.30 -14.45
C TRP A 333 12.81 -6.16 -15.47
N ILE A 334 13.87 -5.33 -15.43
CA ILE A 334 14.16 -4.28 -16.42
C ILE A 334 14.71 -4.90 -17.71
N GLY A 335 15.63 -5.85 -17.57
CA GLY A 335 16.22 -6.64 -18.66
C GLY A 335 17.66 -7.05 -18.34
N GLY A 336 18.11 -8.15 -18.92
CA GLY A 336 19.46 -8.67 -18.67
C GLY A 336 19.72 -9.14 -17.24
N ARG A 337 21.01 -9.21 -16.89
CA ARG A 337 21.48 -9.49 -15.52
C ARG A 337 21.62 -8.19 -14.72
N VAL A 338 21.28 -8.24 -13.43
CA VAL A 338 21.57 -7.18 -12.45
C VAL A 338 23.00 -7.34 -11.94
N GLY A 339 23.89 -6.39 -12.17
CA GLY A 339 25.23 -6.33 -11.56
C GLY A 339 25.40 -5.14 -10.61
N VAL A 340 26.47 -5.13 -9.80
CA VAL A 340 26.92 -3.92 -9.07
C VAL A 340 28.24 -3.48 -9.70
N LEU A 341 28.26 -2.29 -10.30
CA LEU A 341 29.41 -1.79 -11.05
C LEU A 341 30.45 -1.21 -10.09
N ALA A 342 31.41 -2.04 -9.67
CA ALA A 342 32.41 -1.66 -8.67
C ALA A 342 33.82 -1.47 -9.23
N SER A 343 34.12 -2.07 -10.39
CA SER A 343 35.45 -2.01 -11.02
C SER A 343 35.33 -1.66 -12.51
N PRO A 344 35.20 -0.36 -12.84
CA PRO A 344 35.18 0.11 -14.23
C PRO A 344 36.39 -0.42 -15.00
N GLN A 345 36.20 -0.76 -16.27
CA GLN A 345 37.24 -1.26 -17.17
C GLN A 345 37.76 -0.20 -18.13
N SER A 346 37.03 0.91 -18.32
CA SER A 346 37.43 1.98 -19.22
C SER A 346 38.47 2.94 -18.61
N LEU A 347 38.95 2.67 -17.40
CA LEU A 347 39.84 3.55 -16.64
C LEU A 347 41.09 2.79 -16.20
N ASN A 348 42.25 3.44 -16.30
CA ASN A 348 43.50 2.93 -15.78
C ASN A 348 43.66 3.31 -14.29
N PHE A 349 43.82 2.32 -13.42
CA PHE A 349 43.98 2.48 -11.96
C PHE A 349 45.41 2.27 -11.46
N GLU A 350 46.40 2.08 -12.33
CA GLU A 350 47.79 1.74 -11.95
C GLU A 350 48.46 2.82 -11.08
N GLU A 351 48.14 4.09 -11.32
CA GLU A 351 48.68 5.22 -10.56
C GLU A 351 47.87 5.56 -9.30
N LEU A 352 46.74 4.88 -9.05
CA LEU A 352 45.91 5.13 -7.87
C LEU A 352 46.51 4.43 -6.65
N LYS A 353 47.10 5.20 -5.73
CA LYS A 353 47.75 4.70 -4.51
C LYS A 353 46.83 3.82 -3.66
N GLU A 354 45.61 4.29 -3.42
CA GLU A 354 44.62 3.60 -2.59
C GLU A 354 43.31 3.45 -3.35
N ARG A 355 43.05 2.23 -3.84
CA ARG A 355 41.81 1.94 -4.55
C ARG A 355 40.67 1.70 -3.54
N PRO A 356 39.54 2.41 -3.63
CA PRO A 356 38.39 2.12 -2.79
C PRO A 356 37.86 0.71 -3.10
N GLN A 357 37.24 0.07 -2.10
CA GLN A 357 36.68 -1.28 -2.26
C GLN A 357 35.65 -1.38 -3.40
N SER A 358 34.96 -0.28 -3.70
CA SER A 358 34.02 -0.18 -4.80
C SER A 358 34.01 1.23 -5.39
N MET A 359 34.07 1.32 -6.71
CA MET A 359 33.86 2.56 -7.47
C MET A 359 32.38 2.90 -7.68
N ALA A 360 31.44 2.05 -7.28
CA ALA A 360 30.00 2.29 -7.47
C ALA A 360 29.51 3.64 -6.92
N PRO A 361 29.98 4.13 -5.76
CA PRO A 361 29.61 5.46 -5.25
C PRO A 361 30.22 6.64 -6.03
N PHE A 362 31.21 6.40 -6.88
CA PHE A 362 31.95 7.43 -7.63
C PHE A 362 31.45 7.59 -9.06
N ALA A 363 30.42 6.85 -9.49
CA ALA A 363 29.93 6.84 -10.87
C ALA A 363 29.62 8.24 -11.43
N VAL A 364 28.97 9.10 -10.64
CA VAL A 364 28.68 10.49 -11.04
C VAL A 364 29.95 11.33 -11.10
N ALA A 365 30.84 11.22 -10.10
CA ALA A 365 32.12 11.92 -10.08
C ALA A 365 33.02 11.54 -11.27
N ILE A 366 33.07 10.27 -11.65
CA ILE A 366 33.77 9.79 -12.86
C ILE A 366 33.16 10.47 -14.10
N GLY A 367 31.84 10.47 -14.23
CA GLY A 367 31.15 11.11 -15.35
C GLY A 367 31.43 12.61 -15.49
N LEU A 368 31.52 13.31 -14.37
CA LEU A 368 31.91 14.73 -14.32
C LEU A 368 33.35 14.94 -14.80
N ALA A 369 34.30 14.12 -14.30
CA ALA A 369 35.70 14.20 -14.69
C ALA A 369 35.91 13.86 -16.18
N LEU A 370 35.20 12.84 -16.69
CA LEU A 370 35.21 12.49 -18.11
C LEU A 370 34.70 13.65 -18.98
N GLN A 371 33.61 14.31 -18.57
CA GLN A 371 33.10 15.47 -19.29
C GLN A 371 34.07 16.65 -19.27
N ALA A 372 34.76 16.88 -18.15
CA ALA A 372 35.80 17.90 -18.03
C ALA A 372 37.00 17.63 -18.95
N LEU A 373 37.36 16.37 -19.17
CA LEU A 373 38.38 15.94 -20.15
C LEU A 373 37.89 15.95 -21.61
N GLY A 374 36.62 16.28 -21.86
CA GLY A 374 36.04 16.27 -23.21
C GLY A 374 35.65 14.87 -23.71
N LEU A 375 35.54 13.88 -22.82
CA LEU A 375 35.23 12.49 -23.13
C LEU A 375 33.76 12.11 -22.86
N GLY A 376 32.94 13.08 -22.48
CA GLY A 376 31.50 12.87 -22.25
C GLY A 376 30.72 12.77 -23.56
N ARG A 377 29.79 11.82 -23.66
CA ARG A 377 28.89 11.68 -24.81
C ARG A 377 27.92 12.86 -24.93
N ILE A 378 27.39 13.32 -23.80
CA ILE A 378 26.60 14.54 -23.70
C ILE A 378 27.53 15.66 -23.26
N THR A 379 27.78 16.58 -24.19
CA THR A 379 28.60 17.77 -23.96
C THR A 379 27.74 18.95 -23.55
N GLY A 380 28.27 19.84 -22.71
CA GLY A 380 27.57 21.05 -22.28
C GLY A 380 28.04 21.52 -20.91
N ASN A 381 27.59 22.71 -20.52
CA ASN A 381 27.89 23.28 -19.21
C ASN A 381 26.74 24.22 -18.83
N LEU A 382 26.22 24.10 -17.61
CA LEU A 382 25.17 25.01 -17.12
C LEU A 382 25.73 26.37 -16.70
N LEU A 383 27.05 26.48 -16.51
CA LEU A 383 27.70 27.76 -16.26
C LEU A 383 27.67 28.62 -17.54
N PRO A 384 27.52 29.95 -17.41
CA PRO A 384 27.55 30.85 -18.56
C PRO A 384 28.87 30.75 -19.30
N LYS A 385 28.81 30.75 -20.65
CA LYS A 385 30.00 30.73 -21.52
C LYS A 385 30.89 31.94 -21.20
N LYS A 386 32.12 31.70 -20.76
CA LYS A 386 33.15 32.75 -20.68
C LYS A 386 33.45 33.23 -22.12
N GLY A 387 33.62 34.53 -22.32
CA GLY A 387 33.74 35.16 -23.65
C GLY A 387 34.86 34.59 -24.53
N VAL A 388 34.82 34.94 -25.83
CA VAL A 388 35.65 34.38 -26.91
C VAL A 388 37.17 34.45 -26.66
N MET A 389 37.64 35.33 -25.77
CA MET A 389 39.06 35.43 -25.38
C MET A 389 39.61 34.22 -24.60
N ALA A 390 38.78 33.31 -24.10
CA ALA A 390 39.24 32.08 -23.43
C ALA A 390 39.68 30.95 -24.39
N LYS A 391 39.47 31.09 -25.71
CA LYS A 391 39.82 30.06 -26.71
C LYS A 391 41.27 30.12 -27.22
N LEU A 392 42.08 31.06 -26.76
CA LEU A 392 43.44 31.32 -27.30
C LEU A 392 44.58 30.70 -26.46
N GLY A 393 44.34 29.57 -25.80
CA GLY A 393 45.37 28.84 -25.06
C GLY A 393 45.44 27.37 -25.46
N LEU A 394 46.30 27.04 -26.42
CA LEU A 394 46.82 25.67 -26.58
C LEU A 394 47.74 25.34 -25.38
N GLY A 395 47.13 25.15 -24.21
CA GLY A 395 47.82 24.65 -23.02
C GLY A 395 47.93 23.13 -23.05
N LYS A 396 48.87 22.57 -22.28
CA LYS A 396 48.95 21.13 -21.99
C LYS A 396 47.58 20.63 -21.49
N ALA A 397 47.20 19.40 -21.84
CA ALA A 397 46.00 18.75 -21.33
C ALA A 397 46.03 18.78 -19.79
N LYS A 398 45.03 19.44 -19.19
CA LYS A 398 44.93 19.56 -17.73
C LYS A 398 44.22 18.32 -17.18
N PRO A 399 44.68 17.76 -16.05
CA PRO A 399 43.88 16.78 -15.32
C PRO A 399 42.59 17.43 -14.81
N ALA A 400 41.58 16.62 -14.58
CA ALA A 400 40.26 17.07 -14.19
C ALA A 400 39.74 16.37 -12.93
N TRP A 401 39.23 17.17 -12.01
CA TRP A 401 38.43 16.72 -10.88
C TRP A 401 36.95 16.70 -11.27
N GLY A 402 36.31 15.56 -11.05
CA GLY A 402 34.87 15.45 -10.97
C GLY A 402 34.44 15.31 -9.52
N ILE A 403 33.61 16.22 -9.02
CA ILE A 403 33.19 16.30 -7.62
C ILE A 403 31.66 16.19 -7.54
N ASP A 404 31.17 15.04 -7.11
CA ASP A 404 29.76 14.80 -6.84
C ASP A 404 29.44 15.11 -5.37
N VAL A 405 28.73 16.22 -5.15
CA VAL A 405 28.20 16.61 -3.84
C VAL A 405 26.77 16.07 -3.73
N GLY A 406 26.66 14.88 -3.13
CA GLY A 406 25.40 14.19 -2.87
C GLY A 406 24.74 14.60 -1.55
N SER A 407 23.77 13.80 -1.07
CA SER A 407 23.09 14.06 0.22
C SER A 407 23.72 13.35 1.42
N SER A 408 24.50 12.28 1.22
CA SER A 408 25.17 11.54 2.30
C SER A 408 26.69 11.68 2.31
N ALA A 409 27.29 12.12 1.20
CA ALA A 409 28.73 12.34 1.09
C ALA A 409 29.06 13.28 -0.07
N VAL A 410 30.27 13.83 -0.05
CA VAL A 410 30.96 14.38 -1.23
C VAL A 410 31.92 13.33 -1.74
N THR A 411 31.87 13.01 -3.04
CA THR A 411 32.84 12.12 -3.70
C THR A 411 33.60 12.88 -4.78
N ALA A 412 34.90 12.62 -4.90
CA ALA A 412 35.77 13.28 -5.86
C ALA A 412 36.65 12.25 -6.57
N VAL A 413 36.82 12.41 -7.89
CA VAL A 413 37.74 11.61 -8.71
C VAL A 413 38.57 12.54 -9.58
N LYS A 414 39.88 12.32 -9.58
CA LYS A 414 40.82 13.02 -10.47
C LYS A 414 41.22 12.13 -11.62
N LEU A 415 40.93 12.57 -12.84
CA LEU A 415 41.31 11.89 -14.06
C LEU A 415 42.33 12.71 -14.85
N ARG A 416 43.25 12.02 -15.51
CA ARG A 416 44.17 12.59 -16.50
C ARG A 416 44.09 11.78 -17.79
N MET A 417 44.14 12.46 -18.93
CA MET A 417 44.28 11.81 -20.23
C MET A 417 45.67 12.12 -20.80
N ASP A 418 46.46 11.08 -21.01
CA ASP A 418 47.77 11.20 -21.63
C ASP A 418 47.70 11.12 -23.15
N LYS A 419 48.63 11.84 -23.79
CA LYS A 419 48.76 11.78 -25.24
C LYS A 419 49.16 10.37 -25.66
N GLY A 420 48.28 9.71 -26.42
CA GLY A 420 48.50 8.35 -26.91
C GLY A 420 48.06 7.24 -25.97
N SER A 421 47.51 7.57 -24.79
CA SER A 421 46.81 6.59 -23.95
C SER A 421 45.43 6.30 -24.51
N GLU A 422 45.00 5.03 -24.45
CA GLU A 422 43.63 4.63 -24.81
C GLU A 422 42.62 4.87 -23.69
N GLN A 423 43.10 4.97 -22.43
CA GLN A 423 42.24 5.10 -21.25
C GLN A 423 42.65 6.31 -20.38
N PRO A 424 41.69 7.00 -19.75
CA PRO A 424 41.98 7.97 -18.70
C PRO A 424 42.60 7.28 -17.48
N ILE A 425 43.62 7.91 -16.91
CA ILE A 425 44.30 7.47 -15.70
C ILE A 425 43.59 8.09 -14.48
N VAL A 426 43.30 7.25 -13.49
CA VAL A 426 42.74 7.67 -12.19
C VAL A 426 43.90 8.00 -11.25
N GLU A 427 44.08 9.28 -10.95
CA GLU A 427 45.17 9.74 -10.07
C GLU A 427 44.78 9.74 -8.60
N ALA A 428 43.52 10.06 -8.29
CA ALA A 428 43.05 10.18 -6.91
C ALA A 428 41.54 9.95 -6.81
N THR A 429 41.12 9.42 -5.66
CA THR A 429 39.70 9.30 -5.29
C THR A 429 39.53 9.70 -3.83
N HIS A 430 38.57 10.57 -3.52
CA HIS A 430 38.28 11.01 -2.16
C HIS A 430 36.79 10.92 -1.86
N ARG A 431 36.45 10.60 -0.62
CA ARG A 431 35.06 10.56 -0.16
C ARG A 431 34.94 11.11 1.25
N VAL A 432 34.24 12.22 1.38
CA VAL A 432 33.93 12.87 2.66
C VAL A 432 32.49 12.60 3.02
N GLU A 433 32.24 11.77 4.03
CA GLU A 433 30.87 11.48 4.49
C GLU A 433 30.33 12.62 5.36
N PHE A 434 29.03 12.90 5.24
CA PHE A 434 28.34 13.76 6.19
C PHE A 434 28.02 12.96 7.45
N LYS A 435 28.30 13.53 8.62
CA LYS A 435 27.87 12.94 9.90
C LYS A 435 26.36 12.70 9.92
N ASN A 436 25.60 13.68 9.43
CA ASN A 436 24.18 13.57 9.16
C ASN A 436 23.92 13.89 7.68
N PRO A 437 23.31 12.99 6.89
CA PRO A 437 22.88 13.30 5.54
C PRO A 437 22.05 14.59 5.48
N THR A 438 22.26 15.40 4.44
CA THR A 438 21.62 16.71 4.26
C THR A 438 20.11 16.62 4.05
N CYS A 439 19.61 15.44 3.69
CA CYS A 439 18.18 15.15 3.57
C CYS A 439 17.50 14.81 4.91
N ARG A 440 18.26 14.68 6.00
CA ARG A 440 17.69 14.53 7.35
C ARG A 440 17.39 15.91 7.93
N GLY A 441 16.20 16.08 8.52
CA GLY A 441 15.94 17.22 9.40
C GLY A 441 16.87 17.16 10.61
N GLY A 442 17.61 18.23 10.87
CA GLY A 442 18.62 18.29 11.93
C GLY A 442 18.99 19.73 12.28
N SER A 443 19.93 19.89 13.23
CA SER A 443 20.36 21.22 13.71
C SER A 443 21.16 22.01 12.68
N LYS A 444 21.90 21.34 11.81
CA LYS A 444 22.61 21.96 10.68
C LYS A 444 21.87 21.68 9.39
N SER A 445 21.73 22.72 8.58
CA SER A 445 21.12 22.68 7.26
C SER A 445 22.10 22.19 6.18
N ALA A 446 21.60 21.88 4.99
CA ALA A 446 22.44 21.60 3.83
C ALA A 446 23.41 22.76 3.50
N SER A 447 22.98 24.01 3.76
CA SER A 447 23.80 25.21 3.58
C SER A 447 25.01 25.30 4.50
N GLU A 448 25.05 24.53 5.59
CA GLU A 448 26.21 24.47 6.50
C GLU A 448 27.03 23.20 6.26
N LEU A 449 26.36 22.04 6.14
CA LEU A 449 27.01 20.74 6.00
C LEU A 449 27.79 20.61 4.70
N VAL A 450 27.27 21.15 3.59
CA VAL A 450 27.94 21.07 2.28
C VAL A 450 29.25 21.87 2.28
N PRO A 451 29.28 23.16 2.65
CA PRO A 451 30.54 23.90 2.76
C PRO A 451 31.55 23.24 3.69
N GLU A 452 31.13 22.77 4.88
CA GLU A 452 32.02 22.09 5.83
C GLU A 452 32.68 20.82 5.23
N ALA A 453 31.93 20.03 4.46
CA ALA A 453 32.49 18.86 3.79
C ALA A 453 33.42 19.22 2.63
N ILE A 454 33.13 20.30 1.92
CA ILE A 454 33.99 20.81 0.84
C ILE A 454 35.30 21.34 1.41
N THR A 455 35.28 22.12 2.50
CA THR A 455 36.50 22.59 3.17
C THR A 455 37.38 21.41 3.56
N ARG A 456 36.81 20.39 4.22
CA ARG A 456 37.53 19.14 4.56
C ARG A 456 38.08 18.42 3.33
N LEU A 457 37.33 18.36 2.23
CA LEU A 457 37.84 17.77 0.99
C LEU A 457 39.06 18.54 0.47
N LEU A 458 39.01 19.89 0.46
CA LEU A 458 40.09 20.75 -0.02
C LEU A 458 41.33 20.75 0.88
N GLU A 459 41.22 20.29 2.13
CA GLU A 459 42.40 20.00 2.98
C GLU A 459 43.15 18.76 2.50
N GLU A 460 42.48 17.83 1.80
CA GLU A 460 43.06 16.57 1.32
C GLU A 460 43.45 16.58 -0.16
N ILE A 461 42.89 17.49 -0.97
CA ILE A 461 43.10 17.53 -2.42
C ILE A 461 43.72 18.83 -2.92
N ASP A 462 44.55 18.73 -3.95
CA ASP A 462 45.01 19.89 -4.71
C ASP A 462 44.19 20.06 -6.01
N VAL A 463 43.57 21.23 -6.14
CA VAL A 463 42.80 21.64 -7.32
C VAL A 463 43.57 22.61 -8.21
N ALA A 464 44.78 23.02 -7.84
CA ALA A 464 45.61 23.91 -8.65
C ALA A 464 45.93 23.27 -10.01
N ASN A 465 45.89 24.08 -11.07
CA ASN A 465 46.16 23.65 -12.45
C ASN A 465 45.27 22.49 -12.97
N THR A 466 44.13 22.23 -12.32
CA THR A 466 43.14 21.24 -12.76
C THR A 466 41.89 21.91 -13.35
N LEU A 467 41.09 21.13 -14.08
CA LEU A 467 39.70 21.49 -14.37
C LEU A 467 38.80 20.92 -13.27
N VAL A 468 37.85 21.70 -12.74
CA VAL A 468 36.98 21.23 -11.66
C VAL A 468 35.51 21.24 -12.09
N TYR A 469 34.89 20.07 -12.19
CA TYR A 469 33.49 19.90 -12.57
C TYR A 469 32.69 19.36 -11.39
N ALA A 470 31.52 19.95 -11.13
CA ALA A 470 30.63 19.55 -10.05
C ALA A 470 29.22 19.22 -10.54
N ASN A 471 28.47 18.48 -9.72
CA ASN A 471 27.08 18.12 -10.03
C ASN A 471 26.08 19.23 -9.65
N LEU A 472 25.04 19.36 -10.49
CA LEU A 472 23.73 19.88 -10.08
C LEU A 472 22.84 18.68 -9.66
N PRO A 473 22.23 18.69 -8.47
CA PRO A 473 21.27 17.68 -8.06
C PRO A 473 20.10 17.57 -9.05
N ALA A 474 19.55 16.36 -9.22
CA ALA A 474 18.51 16.15 -10.23
C ALA A 474 17.18 16.87 -9.92
N CYS A 475 16.88 17.13 -8.64
CA CYS A 475 15.72 17.90 -8.19
C CYS A 475 15.78 19.38 -8.57
N ASP A 476 16.99 19.91 -8.79
CA ASP A 476 17.22 21.32 -9.15
C ASP A 476 17.16 21.56 -10.66
N GLY A 477 16.86 20.51 -11.44
CA GLY A 477 16.77 20.56 -12.89
C GLY A 477 15.55 19.81 -13.42
N VAL A 478 15.33 19.96 -14.72
CA VAL A 478 14.27 19.28 -15.47
C VAL A 478 14.86 18.64 -16.72
N ALA A 479 14.43 17.43 -17.02
CA ALA A 479 14.76 16.76 -18.28
C ALA A 479 13.53 16.57 -19.16
N ARG A 480 13.71 16.76 -20.46
CA ARG A 480 12.71 16.50 -21.50
C ARG A 480 13.34 15.70 -22.63
N PHE A 481 12.52 14.83 -23.20
CA PHE A 481 12.92 13.90 -24.24
C PHE A 481 11.92 14.01 -25.39
N CYS A 482 12.41 13.97 -26.62
CA CYS A 482 11.60 13.90 -27.83
C CYS A 482 12.38 13.23 -28.97
N GLU A 483 11.70 12.94 -30.06
CA GLU A 483 12.31 12.48 -31.31
C GLU A 483 12.08 13.55 -32.38
N LEU A 484 13.16 14.07 -32.95
CA LEU A 484 13.09 14.97 -34.09
C LEU A 484 13.02 14.18 -35.41
N PRO A 485 12.52 14.77 -36.50
CA PRO A 485 12.72 14.20 -37.83
C PRO A 485 14.22 14.02 -38.15
N PRO A 486 14.58 13.12 -39.08
CA PRO A 486 15.96 12.89 -39.51
C PRO A 486 16.47 14.03 -40.39
N VAL A 487 16.62 15.21 -39.79
CA VAL A 487 17.09 16.43 -40.44
C VAL A 487 18.57 16.67 -40.14
N LYS A 488 19.22 17.52 -40.94
CA LYS A 488 20.62 17.95 -40.73
C LYS A 488 20.76 18.69 -39.40
N ASP A 489 21.96 18.70 -38.83
CA ASP A 489 22.22 19.26 -37.49
C ASP A 489 21.75 20.70 -37.31
N LYS A 490 21.96 21.54 -38.33
CA LYS A 490 21.50 22.94 -38.31
C LYS A 490 19.98 23.08 -38.18
N ASP A 491 19.23 22.19 -38.80
CA ASP A 491 17.76 22.18 -38.70
C ASP A 491 17.31 21.55 -37.39
N ALA A 492 18.03 20.52 -36.90
CA ALA A 492 17.79 19.94 -35.59
C ALA A 492 17.98 20.98 -34.47
N GLU A 493 19.02 21.82 -34.52
CA GLU A 493 19.24 22.91 -33.54
C GLU A 493 18.03 23.85 -33.44
N ARG A 494 17.46 24.25 -34.58
CA ARG A 494 16.27 25.11 -34.63
C ARG A 494 15.03 24.42 -34.05
N LEU A 495 14.87 23.13 -34.31
CA LEU A 495 13.78 22.35 -33.74
C LEU A 495 13.95 22.18 -32.24
N ILE A 496 15.17 21.96 -31.74
CA ILE A 496 15.46 21.88 -30.30
C ILE A 496 15.03 23.17 -29.61
N GLU A 497 15.33 24.35 -30.16
CA GLU A 497 14.88 25.63 -29.59
C GLU A 497 13.35 25.72 -29.47
N THR A 498 12.63 25.17 -30.45
CA THR A 498 11.16 25.13 -30.47
C THR A 498 10.62 24.12 -29.44
N GLU A 499 11.23 22.94 -29.35
CA GLU A 499 10.88 21.89 -28.39
C GLU A 499 11.16 22.34 -26.94
N VAL A 500 12.26 23.06 -26.70
CA VAL A 500 12.59 23.66 -25.40
C VAL A 500 11.48 24.60 -24.95
N LYS A 501 11.07 25.56 -25.80
CA LYS A 501 10.00 26.52 -25.48
C LYS A 501 8.66 25.84 -25.19
N THR A 502 8.39 24.72 -25.88
CA THR A 502 7.12 24.00 -25.76
C THR A 502 7.07 23.09 -24.54
N ARG A 503 8.18 22.44 -24.19
CA ARG A 503 8.21 21.38 -23.15
C ARG A 503 8.77 21.81 -21.80
N ILE A 504 9.52 22.92 -21.75
CA ILE A 504 10.15 23.43 -20.53
C ILE A 504 9.38 24.69 -20.09
N PRO A 505 8.67 24.66 -18.95
CA PRO A 505 7.85 25.78 -18.49
C PRO A 505 8.68 26.86 -17.80
N ILE A 506 9.76 27.32 -18.44
CA ILE A 506 10.69 28.34 -17.95
C ILE A 506 11.05 29.26 -19.12
N SER A 507 11.10 30.57 -18.89
CA SER A 507 11.58 31.54 -19.88
C SER A 507 12.99 31.20 -20.36
N THR A 508 13.24 31.30 -21.67
CA THR A 508 14.58 31.06 -22.25
C THR A 508 15.66 31.98 -21.67
N GLU A 509 15.29 33.18 -21.21
CA GLU A 509 16.22 34.13 -20.60
C GLU A 509 16.70 33.68 -19.21
N ASP A 510 15.88 32.93 -18.48
CA ASP A 510 16.20 32.43 -17.14
C ASP A 510 16.69 30.97 -17.17
N LEU A 511 16.88 30.40 -18.35
CA LEU A 511 17.20 29.00 -18.55
C LEU A 511 18.70 28.78 -18.80
N ALA A 512 19.28 27.84 -18.07
CA ALA A 512 20.54 27.19 -18.44
C ALA A 512 20.21 25.82 -19.04
N LEU A 513 20.74 25.51 -20.23
CA LEU A 513 20.36 24.33 -21.01
C LEU A 513 21.59 23.53 -21.47
N ILE A 514 21.51 22.22 -21.29
CA ILE A 514 22.34 21.23 -21.96
C ILE A 514 21.42 20.44 -22.89
N SER A 515 21.79 20.31 -24.16
CA SER A 515 21.08 19.47 -25.10
C SER A 515 22.03 18.49 -25.78
N TRP A 516 21.50 17.32 -26.11
CA TRP A 516 22.16 16.32 -26.94
C TRP A 516 21.15 15.78 -27.94
N VAL A 517 21.56 15.67 -29.19
CA VAL A 517 20.78 15.07 -30.27
C VAL A 517 21.54 13.89 -30.83
N ALA A 518 20.82 12.80 -31.09
CA ALA A 518 21.39 11.63 -31.73
C ALA A 518 22.05 12.00 -33.06
N PRO A 519 23.21 11.39 -33.43
CA PRO A 519 23.80 11.56 -34.74
C PRO A 519 22.78 11.29 -35.86
N LEU A 520 22.82 12.07 -36.94
CA LEU A 520 21.94 11.83 -38.08
C LEU A 520 22.26 10.49 -38.73
N GLN A 521 21.24 9.67 -38.93
CA GLN A 521 21.31 8.41 -39.69
C GLN A 521 20.40 8.55 -40.92
N LYS A 522 20.99 8.63 -42.12
CA LYS A 522 20.28 8.99 -43.37
C LYS A 522 19.16 8.00 -43.73
N GLU A 523 19.31 6.70 -43.47
CA GLU A 523 18.28 5.67 -43.73
C GLU A 523 17.47 5.25 -42.48
N SER A 524 17.59 5.95 -41.36
CA SER A 524 16.89 5.55 -40.12
C SER A 524 15.39 5.83 -40.19
N THR A 525 14.57 4.83 -39.89
CA THR A 525 13.12 4.99 -39.64
C THR A 525 12.82 5.51 -38.23
N ILE A 526 13.82 5.48 -37.35
CA ILE A 526 13.77 6.07 -36.01
C ILE A 526 14.14 7.54 -36.18
N GLY A 527 13.38 8.46 -35.56
CA GLY A 527 13.74 9.87 -35.54
C GLY A 527 15.10 10.11 -34.88
N ARG A 528 15.48 11.36 -34.63
CA ARG A 528 16.68 11.70 -33.86
C ARG A 528 16.27 11.94 -32.40
N PRO A 529 16.49 10.98 -31.46
CA PRO A 529 16.28 11.22 -30.05
C PRO A 529 17.04 12.46 -29.57
N VAL A 530 16.37 13.26 -28.75
CA VAL A 530 16.93 14.44 -28.12
C VAL A 530 16.78 14.33 -26.60
N VAL A 531 17.84 14.73 -25.90
CA VAL A 531 17.82 15.02 -24.47
C VAL A 531 17.95 16.53 -24.29
N MET A 532 17.04 17.12 -23.52
CA MET A 532 17.13 18.50 -23.05
C MET A 532 17.14 18.47 -21.53
N ALA A 533 18.27 18.81 -20.92
CA ALA A 533 18.42 18.95 -19.48
C ALA A 533 18.63 20.41 -19.14
N ALA A 534 17.74 20.98 -18.33
CA ALA A 534 17.74 22.40 -18.04
C ALA A 534 17.57 22.68 -16.55
N ALA A 535 18.00 23.87 -16.14
CA ALA A 535 17.81 24.40 -14.79
C ALA A 535 17.60 25.91 -14.88
N THR A 536 16.98 26.50 -13.86
CA THR A 536 16.91 27.96 -13.77
C THR A 536 18.31 28.51 -13.48
N LYS A 537 18.64 29.68 -14.02
CA LYS A 537 19.89 30.39 -13.70
C LYS A 537 20.02 30.66 -12.20
N LEU A 538 18.89 30.83 -11.49
CA LEU A 538 18.85 30.94 -10.03
C LEU A 538 19.31 29.65 -9.33
N ALA A 539 18.83 28.47 -9.76
CA ALA A 539 19.28 27.20 -9.20
C ALA A 539 20.77 26.96 -9.46
N VAL A 540 21.26 27.31 -10.66
CA VAL A 540 22.68 27.28 -11.01
C VAL A 540 23.49 28.20 -10.08
N SER A 541 23.08 29.47 -9.92
CA SER A 541 23.76 30.43 -9.04
C SER A 541 23.81 29.93 -7.61
N ARG A 542 22.67 29.52 -7.04
CA ARG A 542 22.60 29.01 -5.66
C ARG A 542 23.53 27.82 -5.44
N ARG A 543 23.63 26.92 -6.43
CA ARG A 543 24.54 25.78 -6.36
C ARG A 543 25.99 26.25 -6.40
N VAL A 544 26.35 27.14 -7.31
CA VAL A 544 27.71 27.72 -7.41
C VAL A 544 28.09 28.43 -6.11
N ASP A 545 27.20 29.25 -5.56
CA ASP A 545 27.42 29.99 -4.32
C ASP A 545 27.63 29.04 -3.15
N LEU A 546 26.79 28.00 -3.02
CA LEU A 546 26.94 26.98 -1.99
C LEU A 546 28.29 26.26 -2.04
N LEU A 547 28.75 25.89 -3.24
CA LEU A 547 30.08 25.28 -3.43
C LEU A 547 31.20 26.28 -3.11
N GLY A 548 31.02 27.54 -3.52
CA GLY A 548 31.95 28.64 -3.32
C GLY A 548 32.14 29.04 -1.85
N ILE A 549 31.10 28.93 -1.01
CA ILE A 549 31.20 29.15 0.45
C ILE A 549 32.20 28.14 1.07
N GLY A 550 32.23 26.91 0.57
CA GLY A 550 33.22 25.90 0.97
C GLY A 550 34.61 26.10 0.33
N GLY A 551 34.81 27.15 -0.47
CA GLY A 551 36.06 27.43 -1.18
C GLY A 551 36.21 26.76 -2.54
N LEU A 552 35.24 25.95 -2.98
CA LEU A 552 35.34 25.22 -4.25
C LEU A 552 34.99 26.11 -5.44
N LYS A 553 35.99 26.42 -6.25
CA LYS A 553 35.82 27.08 -7.55
C LYS A 553 35.67 26.03 -8.64
N ILE A 554 34.64 26.17 -9.46
CA ILE A 554 34.31 25.20 -10.51
C ILE A 554 34.42 25.80 -11.92
N ASP A 555 34.85 24.99 -12.86
CA ASP A 555 34.89 25.26 -14.30
C ASP A 555 33.65 24.71 -15.02
N GLY A 556 32.96 23.73 -14.43
CA GLY A 556 31.75 23.16 -14.99
C GLY A 556 30.71 22.70 -13.96
N LEU A 557 29.44 22.89 -14.31
CA LEU A 557 28.30 22.42 -13.54
C LEU A 557 27.37 21.60 -14.41
N ILE A 558 27.20 20.31 -14.08
CA ILE A 558 26.48 19.34 -14.91
C ILE A 558 25.39 18.63 -14.08
N PRO A 559 24.17 18.41 -14.60
CA PRO A 559 23.18 17.58 -13.93
C PRO A 559 23.70 16.17 -13.63
N SER A 560 23.49 15.69 -12.39
CA SER A 560 23.94 14.35 -11.97
C SER A 560 23.55 13.19 -12.90
N PRO A 561 22.32 13.12 -13.49
CA PRO A 561 21.99 12.06 -14.44
C PRO A 561 22.76 12.14 -15.77
N ILE A 562 23.14 13.34 -16.21
CA ILE A 562 23.94 13.54 -17.42
C ILE A 562 25.38 13.07 -17.19
N ALA A 563 25.96 13.42 -16.04
CA ALA A 563 27.26 12.89 -15.64
C ALA A 563 27.21 11.36 -15.57
N LEU A 564 26.17 10.78 -14.97
CA LEU A 564 25.99 9.33 -14.94
C LEU A 564 25.89 8.72 -16.35
N ALA A 565 25.17 9.36 -17.26
CA ALA A 565 25.08 8.93 -18.66
C ALA A 565 26.44 9.00 -19.38
N ASN A 566 27.27 10.00 -19.08
CA ASN A 566 28.62 10.11 -19.62
C ASN A 566 29.54 9.01 -19.11
N PHE A 567 29.44 8.66 -17.82
CA PHE A 567 30.16 7.50 -17.29
C PHE A 567 29.70 6.21 -17.96
N ALA A 568 28.39 5.95 -18.04
CA ALA A 568 27.85 4.74 -18.67
C ALA A 568 28.25 4.64 -20.16
N ALA A 569 28.20 5.75 -20.89
CA ALA A 569 28.59 5.82 -22.29
C ALA A 569 30.07 5.47 -22.51
N HIS A 570 30.94 5.93 -21.62
CA HIS A 570 32.37 5.70 -21.72
C HIS A 570 32.76 4.29 -21.25
N GLU A 571 32.18 3.82 -20.14
CA GLU A 571 32.48 2.50 -19.54
C GLU A 571 32.03 1.34 -20.42
N PHE A 572 30.96 1.52 -21.19
CA PHE A 572 30.36 0.49 -22.04
C PHE A 572 30.35 0.91 -23.52
N ALA A 573 31.40 1.60 -23.95
CA ALA A 573 31.53 2.05 -25.34
C ALA A 573 31.43 0.89 -26.34
N GLU A 574 31.81 -0.33 -25.97
CA GLU A 574 31.71 -1.53 -26.80
C GLU A 574 30.27 -1.95 -27.12
N LEU A 575 29.32 -1.63 -26.24
CA LEU A 575 27.90 -1.92 -26.43
C LEU A 575 27.14 -0.74 -27.06
N LEU A 576 27.66 0.48 -26.86
CA LEU A 576 27.00 1.73 -27.20
C LEU A 576 27.54 2.39 -28.47
N SER A 577 28.69 1.94 -28.99
CA SER A 577 29.20 2.36 -30.29
C SER A 577 28.50 1.57 -31.41
N PRO A 578 28.20 2.18 -32.57
CA PRO A 578 27.82 1.42 -33.75
C PRO A 578 28.96 0.45 -34.14
N PRO A 579 28.66 -0.76 -34.67
CA PRO A 579 29.67 -1.76 -34.97
C PRO A 579 30.72 -1.22 -35.95
N GLU A 580 32.00 -1.44 -35.65
CA GLU A 580 33.13 -0.99 -36.47
C GLU A 580 33.12 -1.60 -37.89
N GLU A 581 33.40 -0.76 -38.89
CA GLU A 581 33.65 -1.15 -40.28
C GLU A 581 34.91 -2.03 -40.37
N LYS A 582 34.79 -3.28 -40.79
CA LYS A 582 35.94 -4.03 -41.29
C LYS A 582 36.18 -3.61 -42.75
N PRO A 583 37.32 -3.01 -43.11
CA PRO A 583 37.59 -2.65 -44.49
C PRO A 583 37.82 -3.94 -45.30
N THR A 584 36.84 -4.31 -46.11
CA THR A 584 37.00 -5.39 -47.10
C THR A 584 37.86 -4.85 -48.25
N LYS A 585 39.11 -5.33 -48.34
CA LYS A 585 39.97 -5.08 -49.48
C LYS A 585 39.39 -5.77 -50.72
N ASN A 586 38.57 -5.06 -51.49
CA ASN A 586 38.18 -5.52 -52.82
C ASN A 586 39.38 -5.43 -53.77
N LYS A 587 39.88 -6.59 -54.20
CA LYS A 587 40.84 -6.73 -55.29
C LYS A 587 40.24 -6.13 -56.56
N LYS A 588 40.82 -5.05 -57.06
CA LYS A 588 40.53 -4.51 -58.41
C LYS A 588 40.89 -5.55 -59.46
N SER A 589 39.89 -6.12 -60.15
CA SER A 589 40.08 -6.74 -61.46
C SER A 589 39.92 -5.68 -62.55
N LYS A 590 40.88 -5.68 -63.46
CA LYS A 590 41.08 -4.72 -64.54
C LYS A 590 40.17 -5.12 -65.71
N ALA A 591 39.30 -4.22 -66.19
CA ALA A 591 38.71 -4.33 -67.51
C ALA A 591 38.70 -2.95 -68.19
N LYS A 592 38.95 -2.99 -69.49
CA LYS A 592 39.42 -1.92 -70.38
C LYS A 592 38.25 -1.39 -71.21
N ASN A 593 38.16 -0.08 -71.39
CA ASN A 593 37.83 0.69 -72.62
C ASN A 593 36.72 1.75 -72.46
N GLY A 594 37.02 2.96 -72.95
CA GLY A 594 36.06 3.84 -73.62
C GLY A 594 35.82 5.23 -72.99
N LYS A 595 36.42 6.25 -73.61
CA LYS A 595 36.11 7.71 -73.63
C LYS A 595 34.59 8.04 -73.60
N GLU A 596 34.06 9.19 -73.17
CA GLU A 596 34.54 10.59 -73.03
C GLU A 596 33.55 11.41 -72.15
N ALA A 597 34.08 12.42 -71.43
CA ALA A 597 33.51 13.71 -70.98
C ALA A 597 32.25 13.85 -70.05
N SER A 598 32.56 14.34 -68.84
CA SER A 598 31.92 15.42 -68.04
C SER A 598 30.50 15.27 -67.47
N GLU A 599 30.43 15.04 -66.16
CA GLU A 599 29.65 15.83 -65.18
C GLU A 599 30.22 15.50 -63.78
N GLU A 600 30.76 16.51 -63.07
CA GLU A 600 31.17 16.38 -61.68
C GLU A 600 29.90 16.29 -60.81
N GLN A 601 29.53 15.07 -60.44
CA GLN A 601 28.67 14.79 -59.30
C GLN A 601 29.58 14.28 -58.18
N ASP A 602 29.62 15.02 -57.07
CA ASP A 602 30.17 14.56 -55.79
C ASP A 602 29.35 13.34 -55.32
N GLU A 603 29.73 12.14 -55.78
CA GLU A 603 29.26 10.88 -55.20
C GLU A 603 29.91 10.71 -53.82
N GLU A 604 29.25 11.30 -52.82
CA GLU A 604 29.37 10.92 -51.41
C GLU A 604 29.16 9.40 -51.32
N ILE A 605 30.22 8.67 -50.98
CA ILE A 605 30.16 7.25 -50.64
C ILE A 605 29.29 7.11 -49.39
N THR A 606 27.99 6.83 -49.58
CA THR A 606 27.04 6.50 -48.52
C THR A 606 27.17 5.02 -48.19
N ALA A 607 27.78 4.72 -47.05
CA ALA A 607 27.73 3.38 -46.47
C ALA A 607 26.36 3.15 -45.81
N GLU A 608 25.65 2.16 -46.34
CA GLU A 608 24.32 1.71 -45.94
C GLU A 608 24.37 0.95 -44.60
N VAL A 609 23.63 1.41 -43.58
CA VAL A 609 23.16 0.55 -42.48
C VAL A 609 21.79 1.03 -42.03
N SER A 610 20.75 0.30 -42.43
CA SER A 610 19.37 0.51 -41.97
C SER A 610 19.22 0.13 -40.49
N VAL A 611 19.24 1.12 -39.59
CA VAL A 611 18.93 0.91 -38.17
C VAL A 611 17.42 0.94 -37.96
N SER A 612 16.70 -0.08 -38.44
CA SER A 612 15.30 -0.32 -38.11
C SER A 612 15.22 -1.50 -37.14
N GLY A 613 15.17 -1.25 -35.83
CA GLY A 613 15.05 -2.32 -34.84
C GLY A 613 15.32 -1.90 -33.40
N LYS A 614 14.98 -2.82 -32.48
CA LYS A 614 15.37 -2.77 -31.07
C LYS A 614 16.89 -2.51 -30.95
N GLN A 615 17.28 -1.57 -30.10
CA GLN A 615 18.64 -1.12 -29.86
C GLN A 615 19.19 -1.74 -28.57
N PRO A 616 20.43 -2.26 -28.58
CA PRO A 616 21.07 -2.72 -27.36
C PRO A 616 21.10 -1.57 -26.35
N THR A 617 20.59 -1.83 -25.14
CA THR A 617 20.38 -0.81 -24.12
C THR A 617 20.99 -1.26 -22.79
N LEU A 618 21.61 -0.33 -22.08
CA LEU A 618 22.01 -0.49 -20.69
C LEU A 618 21.02 0.21 -19.79
N ALA A 619 20.69 -0.43 -18.68
CA ALA A 619 19.98 0.18 -17.59
C ALA A 619 20.92 0.43 -16.41
N PHE A 620 20.94 1.65 -15.88
CA PHE A 620 21.61 1.99 -14.64
C PHE A 620 20.56 2.40 -13.61
N VAL A 621 20.68 1.88 -12.40
CA VAL A 621 19.90 2.31 -11.23
C VAL A 621 20.87 2.87 -10.21
N ASP A 622 20.91 4.20 -10.12
CA ASP A 622 21.66 4.92 -9.10
C ASP A 622 20.78 5.16 -7.88
N ALA A 623 20.95 4.35 -6.85
CA ALA A 623 20.18 4.44 -5.61
C ALA A 623 21.06 5.00 -4.49
N GLY A 624 20.90 6.30 -4.25
CA GLY A 624 21.57 7.07 -3.22
C GLY A 624 20.79 7.15 -1.91
N ALA A 625 21.16 8.10 -1.04
CA ALA A 625 20.50 8.29 0.25
C ALA A 625 19.09 8.90 0.12
N SER A 626 18.94 9.99 -0.64
CA SER A 626 17.65 10.70 -0.80
C SER A 626 17.01 10.57 -2.17
N LYS A 627 17.71 9.96 -3.13
CA LYS A 627 17.32 9.94 -4.54
C LYS A 627 17.62 8.59 -5.16
N THR A 628 16.73 8.16 -6.05
CA THR A 628 16.97 7.04 -6.96
C THR A 628 16.79 7.52 -8.40
N THR A 629 17.77 7.22 -9.27
CA THR A 629 17.75 7.55 -10.70
C THR A 629 17.74 6.29 -11.52
N MET A 630 16.83 6.20 -12.48
CA MET A 630 16.90 5.22 -13.57
C MET A 630 17.46 5.91 -14.80
N LEU A 631 18.47 5.30 -15.43
CA LEU A 631 19.05 5.71 -16.69
C LEU A 631 18.95 4.55 -17.67
N LEU A 632 18.41 4.80 -18.86
CA LEU A 632 18.48 3.90 -20.01
C LEU A 632 19.33 4.57 -21.10
N ILE A 633 20.34 3.86 -21.59
CA ILE A 633 21.25 4.37 -22.62
C ILE A 633 21.45 3.33 -23.72
N SER A 634 21.28 3.76 -24.96
CA SER A 634 21.50 2.97 -26.19
C SER A 634 22.43 3.73 -27.14
N PRO A 635 22.87 3.16 -28.27
CA PRO A 635 23.68 3.88 -29.27
C PRO A 635 23.06 5.19 -29.78
N VAL A 636 21.72 5.30 -29.78
CA VAL A 636 21.00 6.44 -30.37
C VAL A 636 20.15 7.23 -29.38
N SER A 637 19.95 6.75 -28.15
CA SER A 637 19.12 7.44 -27.16
C SER A 637 19.70 7.40 -25.75
N VAL A 638 19.38 8.44 -24.98
CA VAL A 638 19.61 8.51 -23.54
C VAL A 638 18.29 8.95 -22.92
N TRP A 639 17.85 8.24 -21.88
CA TRP A 639 16.65 8.56 -21.14
C TRP A 639 16.93 8.38 -19.65
N PHE A 640 16.47 9.32 -18.83
CA PHE A 640 16.61 9.17 -17.39
C PHE A 640 15.49 9.89 -16.65
N TRP A 641 15.18 9.38 -15.47
CA TRP A 641 14.36 10.06 -14.49
C TRP A 641 14.86 9.77 -13.09
N SER A 642 14.71 10.76 -12.22
CA SER A 642 14.98 10.64 -10.79
C SER A 642 13.69 10.86 -10.01
N TYR A 643 13.59 10.20 -8.86
CA TYR A 643 12.59 10.55 -7.85
C TYR A 643 13.25 10.68 -6.47
N GLU A 644 12.65 11.50 -5.61
CA GLU A 644 13.14 11.84 -4.28
C GLU A 644 12.77 10.78 -3.26
N SER A 645 13.41 9.62 -3.36
CA SER A 645 13.39 8.59 -2.33
C SER A 645 14.58 7.68 -2.54
N GLY A 646 15.13 7.18 -1.43
CA GLY A 646 16.38 6.45 -1.42
C GLY A 646 16.63 5.73 -0.10
N GLY A 647 17.89 5.42 0.18
CA GLY A 647 18.27 4.65 1.36
C GLY A 647 17.92 5.28 2.72
N GLU A 648 17.64 6.58 2.79
CA GLU A 648 17.24 7.28 4.00
C GLU A 648 15.82 6.92 4.45
N ASP A 649 14.93 6.58 3.52
CA ASP A 649 13.57 6.13 3.87
C ASP A 649 13.62 4.84 4.69
N ALA A 650 14.52 3.92 4.32
CA ALA A 650 14.78 2.71 5.08
C ALA A 650 15.42 3.04 6.44
N THR A 651 16.37 3.98 6.50
CA THR A 651 16.99 4.40 7.77
C THR A 651 15.97 4.98 8.74
N ALA A 652 15.06 5.83 8.26
CA ALA A 652 14.01 6.42 9.08
C ALA A 652 13.06 5.37 9.67
N VAL A 653 12.73 4.33 8.90
CA VAL A 653 11.89 3.23 9.40
C VAL A 653 12.65 2.40 10.44
N VAL A 654 13.92 2.06 10.19
CA VAL A 654 14.77 1.37 11.15
C VAL A 654 14.85 2.15 12.45
N ALA A 655 15.15 3.45 12.40
CA ALA A 655 15.25 4.32 13.58
C ALA A 655 13.95 4.32 14.40
N ARG A 656 12.78 4.42 13.75
CA ARG A 656 11.48 4.35 14.42
C ARG A 656 11.23 2.99 15.06
N ARG A 657 11.51 1.89 14.34
CA ARG A 657 11.25 0.53 14.80
C ARG A 657 12.15 0.14 15.98
N THR A 658 13.42 0.52 15.93
CA THR A 658 14.41 0.16 16.97
C THR A 658 14.56 1.22 18.05
N LYS A 659 13.95 2.40 17.89
CA LYS A 659 14.03 3.54 18.82
C LYS A 659 15.47 4.00 19.09
N VAL A 660 16.30 4.01 18.05
CA VAL A 660 17.71 4.45 18.09
C VAL A 660 17.93 5.72 17.27
N THR A 661 19.11 6.32 17.38
CA THR A 661 19.47 7.49 16.57
C THR A 661 19.55 7.14 15.08
N ALA A 662 19.41 8.13 14.19
CA ALA A 662 19.50 7.91 12.75
C ALA A 662 20.89 7.38 12.31
N GLU A 663 21.95 7.71 13.05
CA GLU A 663 23.31 7.21 12.82
C GLU A 663 23.40 5.71 13.13
N GLU A 664 22.93 5.28 14.31
CA GLU A 664 22.87 3.87 14.70
C GLU A 664 21.93 3.07 13.79
N ALA A 665 20.83 3.70 13.34
CA ALA A 665 19.89 3.11 12.40
C ALA A 665 20.52 2.90 11.01
N GLU A 666 21.36 3.82 10.51
CA GLU A 666 22.09 3.63 9.25
C GLU A 666 23.03 2.42 9.32
N GLN A 667 23.75 2.28 10.44
CA GLN A 667 24.64 1.14 10.69
C GLN A 667 23.83 -0.16 10.77
N SER A 668 22.73 -0.16 11.50
CA SER A 668 21.83 -1.31 11.66
C SER A 668 21.17 -1.72 10.35
N LYS A 669 20.77 -0.76 9.50
CA LYS A 669 20.22 -1.01 8.16
C LYS A 669 21.21 -1.78 7.27
N ARG A 670 22.50 -1.45 7.34
CA ARG A 670 23.57 -2.17 6.62
C ARG A 670 23.98 -3.47 7.31
N ASN A 671 23.64 -3.64 8.58
CA ASN A 671 24.00 -4.80 9.39
C ASN A 671 22.82 -5.31 10.21
N LEU A 672 21.80 -5.85 9.56
CA LEU A 672 20.64 -6.42 10.27
C LEU A 672 21.06 -7.50 11.29
N ALA A 673 22.18 -8.18 11.05
CA ALA A 673 22.71 -9.17 11.98
C ALA A 673 23.04 -8.59 13.38
N SER A 674 23.27 -7.29 13.55
CA SER A 674 23.49 -6.72 14.89
C SER A 674 22.21 -6.46 15.68
N LEU A 675 21.03 -6.49 15.06
CA LEU A 675 19.76 -6.17 15.71
C LEU A 675 19.26 -7.32 16.58
N LYS A 676 18.62 -7.04 17.72
CA LYS A 676 18.04 -8.10 18.56
C LYS A 676 16.98 -8.91 17.80
N THR A 677 16.06 -8.24 17.11
CA THR A 677 14.99 -8.84 16.29
C THR A 677 15.09 -8.34 14.84
N PRO A 678 15.96 -8.94 14.00
CA PRO A 678 16.19 -8.47 12.63
C PRO A 678 14.96 -8.67 11.72
N HIS A 679 14.15 -9.70 11.97
CA HIS A 679 12.94 -10.01 11.19
C HIS A 679 11.92 -8.86 11.25
N ASP A 680 11.73 -8.28 12.44
CA ASP A 680 10.81 -7.14 12.66
C ASP A 680 11.16 -5.94 11.78
N VAL A 681 12.46 -5.68 11.62
CA VAL A 681 12.98 -4.52 10.88
C VAL A 681 13.09 -4.82 9.38
N ASP A 682 13.36 -6.07 9.01
CA ASP A 682 13.48 -6.48 7.62
C ASP A 682 12.14 -6.39 6.86
N ASP A 683 11.02 -6.70 7.53
CA ASP A 683 9.67 -6.56 6.96
C ASP A 683 9.35 -5.10 6.59
N ASP A 684 9.69 -4.19 7.50
CA ASP A 684 9.58 -2.74 7.35
C ASP A 684 10.46 -2.19 6.19
N ILE A 685 11.69 -2.69 6.06
CA ILE A 685 12.59 -2.36 4.95
C ILE A 685 12.06 -2.93 3.63
N ARG A 686 11.52 -4.15 3.64
CA ARG A 686 10.94 -4.81 2.45
C ARG A 686 9.83 -3.95 1.85
N GLU A 687 8.94 -3.38 2.67
CA GLU A 687 7.89 -2.49 2.19
C GLU A 687 8.47 -1.28 1.42
N LYS A 688 9.55 -0.67 1.91
CA LYS A 688 10.23 0.44 1.21
C LYS A 688 10.91 0.01 -0.08
N HIS A 689 11.47 -1.20 -0.12
CA HIS A 689 12.01 -1.79 -1.36
C HIS A 689 10.90 -2.05 -2.39
N GLU A 690 9.73 -2.53 -1.98
CA GLU A 690 8.58 -2.75 -2.86
C GLU A 690 8.05 -1.45 -3.46
N VAL A 691 7.96 -0.38 -2.66
CA VAL A 691 7.61 0.97 -3.15
C VAL A 691 8.64 1.46 -4.18
N THR A 692 9.93 1.28 -3.90
CA THR A 692 11.03 1.62 -4.82
C THR A 692 10.91 0.85 -6.14
N ARG A 693 10.67 -0.47 -6.09
CA ARG A 693 10.44 -1.30 -7.28
C ARG A 693 9.23 -0.82 -8.07
N ALA A 694 8.11 -0.53 -7.41
CA ALA A 694 6.90 -0.05 -8.07
C ALA A 694 7.13 1.28 -8.81
N ARG A 695 7.88 2.21 -8.19
CA ARG A 695 8.26 3.49 -8.84
C ARG A 695 9.18 3.27 -10.04
N LEU A 696 10.22 2.44 -9.91
CA LEU A 696 11.10 2.10 -11.02
C LEU A 696 10.34 1.42 -12.18
N ARG A 697 9.35 0.56 -11.90
CA ARG A 697 8.52 -0.06 -12.94
C ARG A 697 7.71 0.97 -13.72
N LYS A 698 7.16 1.98 -13.06
CA LYS A 698 6.48 3.09 -13.73
C LYS A 698 7.43 3.90 -14.60
N LEU A 699 8.62 4.21 -14.10
CA LEU A 699 9.66 4.90 -14.88
C LEU A 699 10.06 4.09 -16.13
N PHE A 700 10.25 2.78 -15.99
CA PHE A 700 10.57 1.93 -17.14
C PHE A 700 9.45 1.92 -18.20
N GLN A 701 8.18 1.90 -17.77
CA GLN A 701 7.03 2.00 -18.67
C GLN A 701 6.97 3.36 -19.38
N GLU A 702 7.31 4.46 -18.70
CA GLU A 702 7.41 5.78 -19.31
C GLU A 702 8.56 5.86 -20.32
N ALA A 703 9.70 5.22 -20.02
CA ALA A 703 10.83 5.15 -20.93
C ALA A 703 10.47 4.40 -22.22
N ASP A 704 9.82 3.25 -22.11
CA ASP A 704 9.37 2.44 -23.26
C ASP A 704 8.31 3.16 -24.11
N LYS A 705 7.47 4.00 -23.49
CA LYS A 705 6.55 4.91 -24.22
C LYS A 705 7.28 6.06 -24.92
N THR A 706 8.37 6.56 -24.32
CA THR A 706 9.15 7.68 -24.86
C THR A 706 9.98 7.24 -26.07
N PHE A 707 10.68 6.11 -25.94
CA PHE A 707 11.54 5.53 -26.97
C PHE A 707 11.28 4.02 -27.05
N ARG A 708 10.59 3.57 -28.11
CA ARG A 708 10.15 2.17 -28.25
C ARG A 708 11.28 1.20 -28.59
N HIS A 709 12.43 1.71 -28.99
CA HIS A 709 13.56 0.90 -29.44
C HIS A 709 14.41 0.34 -28.30
N PHE A 710 14.14 0.60 -27.02
CA PHE A 710 14.94 0.02 -25.94
C PHE A 710 14.85 -1.52 -25.89
N ASP A 711 16.01 -2.18 -25.82
CA ASP A 711 16.21 -3.61 -25.59
C ASP A 711 17.35 -3.82 -24.60
N VAL A 712 16.98 -3.90 -23.33
CA VAL A 712 17.91 -3.87 -22.19
C VAL A 712 18.68 -5.19 -22.09
N LYS A 713 19.99 -5.13 -22.36
CA LYS A 713 20.91 -6.28 -22.33
C LYS A 713 21.53 -6.49 -20.95
N GLU A 714 21.80 -5.41 -20.23
CA GLU A 714 22.37 -5.45 -18.89
C GLU A 714 21.76 -4.36 -17.99
N THR A 715 21.65 -4.67 -16.70
CA THR A 715 21.20 -3.75 -15.67
C THR A 715 22.28 -3.62 -14.59
N TRP A 716 22.67 -2.40 -14.27
CA TRP A 716 23.72 -2.12 -13.29
C TRP A 716 23.18 -1.26 -12.14
N CYS A 717 23.38 -1.71 -10.91
CA CYS A 717 23.22 -0.87 -9.73
C CYS A 717 24.51 -0.07 -9.53
N VAL A 718 24.35 1.24 -9.40
CA VAL A 718 25.38 2.16 -8.93
C VAL A 718 24.88 2.86 -7.66
N GLY A 719 25.76 3.59 -6.97
CA GLY A 719 25.46 4.10 -5.63
C GLY A 719 25.50 3.01 -4.55
N SER A 720 25.15 3.38 -3.32
CA SER A 720 25.43 2.57 -2.12
C SER A 720 24.25 1.73 -1.61
N ALA A 721 23.04 1.86 -2.18
CA ALA A 721 21.87 1.14 -1.67
C ALA A 721 21.99 -0.40 -1.75
N HIS A 722 22.79 -0.92 -2.69
CA HIS A 722 23.10 -2.35 -2.81
C HIS A 722 23.73 -2.98 -1.54
N GLN A 723 24.24 -2.15 -0.62
CA GLN A 723 24.77 -2.60 0.68
C GLN A 723 23.67 -3.00 1.67
N GLN A 724 22.41 -2.65 1.40
CA GLN A 724 21.27 -3.07 2.20
C GLN A 724 20.89 -4.51 1.87
N HIS A 725 20.63 -5.31 2.90
CA HIS A 725 20.18 -6.70 2.73
C HIS A 725 18.90 -6.76 1.89
N GLY A 726 18.87 -7.66 0.91
CA GLY A 726 17.73 -7.85 0.02
C GLY A 726 17.50 -6.77 -1.03
N PHE A 727 18.24 -5.65 -1.08
CA PHE A 727 17.95 -4.55 -2.01
C PHE A 727 17.97 -4.99 -3.48
N LEU A 728 19.05 -5.63 -3.94
CA LEU A 728 19.16 -6.09 -5.34
C LEU A 728 18.04 -7.07 -5.70
N ARG A 729 17.79 -8.03 -4.80
CA ARG A 729 16.73 -9.04 -4.93
C ARG A 729 15.34 -8.42 -5.01
N ARG A 730 14.99 -7.56 -4.05
CA ARG A 730 13.63 -7.03 -3.90
C ARG A 730 13.33 -5.89 -4.87
N VAL A 731 14.34 -5.10 -5.24
CA VAL A 731 14.16 -3.90 -6.06
C VAL A 731 14.38 -4.19 -7.55
N MET A 732 15.38 -5.00 -7.90
CA MET A 732 15.89 -5.08 -9.28
C MET A 732 15.67 -6.44 -9.96
N MET A 733 15.49 -7.53 -9.20
CA MET A 733 15.33 -8.88 -9.75
C MET A 733 13.87 -9.26 -10.05
N LYS A 734 13.69 -10.23 -10.96
CA LYS A 734 12.38 -10.75 -11.36
C LYS A 734 11.60 -11.36 -10.21
#